data_AF-A0A841V3U0-F1
#
_entry.id   AF-A0A841V3U0-F1
#
_cell.length_a   1.000
_cell.length_b   1.000
_cell.length_c   1.000
_cell.angle_alpha   90.00
_cell.angle_beta   90.00
_cell.angle_gamma   90.00
#
_symmetry.space_group_name_H-M   'P 1'
#
loop_
_entity.id
_entity.type
_entity.pdbx_description
1 polymer ?
#
loop_
_entity_poly.entity_id
_entity_poly.type
_entity_poly.pdbx_seq_one_letter_code
_entity_poly.pdbx_strand_id
1 'polypeptide(L)'
;MDFSIATLLSHLSDDKLATGKLLEKKLGCEDDPESCEKLQVILDALERLRMVVKERGRYRRVIEENIVEAKLRCSSKEFCFAIQDIEDADDIYVSKNHLSNAWNGDRVLVKIIREGTRRRSPEGEVRLILERANPSLLAQVKQENEQFVAVPLDDRLKFTLNLLENGQNLQENIDHLVHVSVLRYPLGEMPPIGKVTRVLGSTAEAAADTDIVSCKHDLPHNFPPEALEIADNLADFFDSGEKEQLRDLTPLFTFTIEDDTPLDYPSIIENAFSLEKINQNRWQVAIHISDVTRYIERGGLLDKVAKKRGTAVYLGEKVLPLVPAALTSRCSLSPQEQRPAISILVTLDDKGELVEYEITRSLIQVDQHFTYQQVRDLLSEEDSEATPTDTVETLKDLFFSVCPTLKSQRLQRGSFDIQLDKISPYKDEGRGGTVLASNNLPARSLLTEVAILAGKVVAEHLQALNLPCIYCGQSEPDWDELEDLLKLANNLGAELNLTAEEEIKPNDYQNLTRTFSASSSVKVLNYLLQETLKLVRYSSHPLPHFGLAYPSNYTHCLSPLQRYADLWVQRVLKLLLTEGKDRRSKIVKVGVNLGSNSCHGQIHWNILPSQIQEELEEESHLIVSHLNDRSKIAEDAEKDLEGLKKAEKMKEKMGQVFRGLITGVQSYGFFVEISDLLVEGLVHVSSLKDDWYEYRARHSCLVGRKNRVAYRLGDEVEVEVKDVDYYRQQIDLVTVSGGSSASYDDLEED
;
A
#
# COMPACT_ATOMS: atom_id res chain seq x y z
N MET A 1 16.39 18.43 -9.52
CA MET A 1 15.64 17.78 -10.61
C MET A 1 14.82 16.71 -9.95
N ASP A 2 13.55 16.64 -10.28
CA ASP A 2 12.56 15.86 -9.51
C ASP A 2 12.38 14.44 -10.08
N PHE A 3 13.38 13.93 -10.81
CA PHE A 3 13.38 12.59 -11.39
C PHE A 3 14.72 11.88 -11.15
N SER A 4 14.69 10.55 -11.09
CA SER A 4 15.88 9.72 -10.90
C SER A 4 16.58 9.39 -12.23
N ILE A 5 17.81 8.90 -12.17
CA ILE A 5 18.50 8.42 -13.37
C ILE A 5 17.77 7.21 -13.95
N ALA A 6 17.13 6.38 -13.11
CA ALA A 6 16.26 5.30 -13.56
C ALA A 6 15.11 5.82 -14.46
N THR A 7 14.42 6.89 -14.02
CA THR A 7 13.35 7.52 -14.82
C THR A 7 13.86 8.07 -16.14
N LEU A 8 15.03 8.71 -16.16
CA LEU A 8 15.63 9.20 -17.41
C LEU A 8 15.95 8.04 -18.36
N LEU A 9 16.54 6.95 -17.85
CA LEU A 9 16.92 5.80 -18.65
C LEU A 9 15.71 4.98 -19.12
N SER A 10 14.57 4.99 -18.41
CA SER A 10 13.34 4.30 -18.84
C SER A 10 12.69 4.96 -20.07
N HIS A 11 12.94 6.25 -20.28
CA HIS A 11 12.51 6.96 -21.50
C HIS A 11 13.44 6.74 -22.71
N LEU A 12 14.55 6.02 -22.54
CA LEU A 12 15.52 5.72 -23.58
C LEU A 12 15.54 4.22 -23.88
N SER A 13 15.21 3.86 -25.13
CA SER A 13 15.42 2.51 -25.65
C SER A 13 16.85 2.32 -26.16
N ASP A 14 17.26 1.06 -26.28
CA ASP A 14 18.46 0.62 -27.00
C ASP A 14 18.33 0.76 -28.53
N ASP A 15 17.12 0.52 -29.05
CA ASP A 15 16.86 0.46 -30.50
C ASP A 15 16.47 1.80 -31.16
N LYS A 16 15.88 2.75 -30.41
CA LYS A 16 15.39 4.03 -30.94
C LYS A 16 16.10 5.23 -30.32
N LEU A 17 16.36 6.24 -31.17
CA LEU A 17 16.93 7.53 -30.79
C LEU A 17 15.86 8.51 -30.33
N ALA A 18 15.99 9.06 -29.12
CA ALA A 18 15.15 10.13 -28.57
C ALA A 18 15.81 11.51 -28.72
N THR A 19 15.03 12.54 -29.01
CA THR A 19 15.52 13.93 -29.05
C THR A 19 15.59 14.54 -27.65
N GLY A 20 16.52 15.48 -27.42
CA GLY A 20 16.59 16.22 -26.15
C GLY A 20 15.26 16.87 -25.76
N LYS A 21 14.61 17.56 -26.71
CA LYS A 21 13.27 18.15 -26.51
C LYS A 21 12.18 17.15 -26.09
N LEU A 22 12.24 15.92 -26.58
CA LEU A 22 11.28 14.89 -26.18
C LEU A 22 11.51 14.46 -24.72
N LEU A 23 12.78 14.37 -24.31
CA LEU A 23 13.15 14.07 -22.92
C LEU A 23 12.78 15.22 -22.00
N GLU A 24 13.02 16.48 -22.40
CA GLU A 24 12.60 17.68 -21.67
C GLU A 24 11.09 17.66 -21.38
N LYS A 25 10.28 17.36 -22.41
CA LYS A 25 8.82 17.23 -22.25
C LYS A 25 8.42 16.07 -21.33
N LYS A 26 8.96 14.87 -21.58
CA LYS A 26 8.62 13.66 -20.80
C LYS A 26 9.00 13.77 -19.32
N LEU A 27 10.08 14.50 -19.03
CA LEU A 27 10.60 14.71 -17.68
C LEU A 27 10.10 16.01 -17.04
N GLY A 28 9.23 16.77 -17.72
CA GLY A 28 8.65 18.01 -17.20
C GLY A 28 9.67 19.13 -16.97
N CYS A 29 10.75 19.17 -17.75
CA CYS A 29 11.82 20.16 -17.64
C CYS A 29 11.70 21.33 -18.62
N GLU A 30 10.70 21.29 -19.51
CA GLU A 30 10.57 22.21 -20.65
C GLU A 30 10.29 23.67 -20.28
N ASP A 31 9.71 23.91 -19.10
CA ASP A 31 9.32 25.23 -18.64
C ASP A 31 10.44 26.00 -17.90
N ASP A 32 11.54 25.32 -17.55
CA ASP A 32 12.65 25.90 -16.77
C ASP A 32 14.02 25.75 -17.47
N PRO A 33 14.65 26.86 -17.90
CA PRO A 33 15.97 26.83 -18.54
C PRO A 33 17.07 26.19 -17.68
N GLU A 34 17.02 26.35 -16.36
CA GLU A 34 18.02 25.79 -15.46
C GLU A 34 17.91 24.25 -15.39
N SER A 35 16.68 23.73 -15.37
CA SER A 35 16.41 22.29 -15.44
C SER A 35 16.84 21.68 -16.77
N CYS A 36 16.65 22.38 -17.89
CA CYS A 36 17.17 21.97 -19.20
C CYS A 36 18.70 21.86 -19.21
N GLU A 37 19.40 22.84 -18.63
CA GLU A 37 20.87 22.80 -18.52
C GLU A 37 21.34 21.63 -17.66
N LYS A 38 20.70 21.41 -16.49
CA LYS A 38 20.98 20.26 -15.61
C LYS A 38 20.78 18.92 -16.33
N LEU A 39 19.71 18.77 -17.10
CA LEU A 39 19.47 17.57 -17.90
C LEU A 39 20.59 17.33 -18.91
N GLN A 40 21.06 18.38 -19.59
CA GLN A 40 22.17 18.26 -20.53
C GLN A 40 23.46 17.81 -19.82
N VAL A 41 23.76 18.33 -18.63
CA VAL A 41 24.92 17.88 -17.83
C VAL A 41 24.80 16.40 -17.47
N ILE A 42 23.61 15.92 -17.09
CA ILE A 42 23.40 14.51 -16.78
C ILE A 42 23.62 13.64 -18.02
N LEU A 43 23.07 14.03 -19.17
CA LEU A 43 23.22 13.28 -20.42
C LEU A 43 24.69 13.19 -20.84
N ASP A 44 25.45 14.28 -20.73
CA ASP A 44 26.89 14.29 -21.03
C ASP A 44 27.68 13.40 -20.05
N ALA A 45 27.27 13.34 -18.78
CA ALA A 45 27.88 12.43 -17.79
C ALA A 45 27.58 10.95 -18.11
N LEU A 46 26.32 10.63 -18.46
CA LEU A 46 25.92 9.27 -18.86
C LEU A 46 26.61 8.81 -20.14
N GLU A 47 26.86 9.72 -21.09
CA GLU A 47 27.65 9.45 -22.29
C GLU A 47 29.10 9.08 -21.95
N ARG A 48 29.73 9.80 -21.02
CA ARG A 48 31.09 9.47 -20.54
C ARG A 48 31.16 8.12 -19.83
N LEU A 49 30.10 7.74 -19.12
CA LEU A 49 29.97 6.42 -18.47
C LEU A 49 29.60 5.29 -19.45
N ARG A 50 29.38 5.63 -20.73
CA ARG A 50 28.93 4.74 -21.81
C ARG A 50 27.56 4.10 -21.56
N MET A 51 26.72 4.75 -20.78
CA MET A 51 25.34 4.32 -20.52
C MET A 51 24.36 4.82 -21.59
N VAL A 52 24.72 5.92 -22.24
CA VAL A 52 23.95 6.56 -23.31
C VAL A 52 24.91 6.90 -24.45
N VAL A 53 24.45 6.83 -25.70
CA VAL A 53 25.20 7.28 -26.87
C VAL A 53 24.47 8.44 -27.52
N LYS A 54 25.23 9.47 -27.92
CA LYS A 54 24.73 10.65 -28.62
C LYS A 54 25.05 10.55 -30.12
N GLU A 55 24.01 10.44 -30.94
CA GLU A 55 24.12 10.40 -32.40
C GLU A 55 23.31 11.56 -33.01
N ARG A 56 24.00 12.50 -33.68
CA ARG A 56 23.37 13.66 -34.35
C ARG A 56 22.43 14.47 -33.43
N GLY A 57 22.78 14.62 -32.16
CA GLY A 57 21.98 15.35 -31.16
C GLY A 57 20.78 14.58 -30.60
N ARG A 58 20.73 13.26 -30.81
CA ARG A 58 19.75 12.34 -30.22
C ARG A 58 20.44 11.30 -29.35
N TYR A 59 19.70 10.74 -28.39
CA TYR A 59 20.21 9.86 -27.36
C TYR A 59 19.55 8.47 -27.44
N ARG A 60 20.32 7.42 -27.16
CA ARG A 60 19.82 6.04 -26.96
C ARG A 60 20.56 5.38 -25.81
N ARG A 61 19.90 4.46 -25.10
CA ARG A 61 20.50 3.70 -23.99
C ARG A 61 21.47 2.64 -24.53
N VAL A 62 22.51 2.34 -23.77
CA VAL A 62 23.41 1.20 -24.03
C VAL A 62 23.17 0.17 -22.94
N ILE A 63 22.92 -1.07 -23.36
CA ILE A 63 22.77 -2.22 -22.47
C ILE A 63 24.02 -3.08 -22.65
N GLU A 64 24.72 -3.39 -21.55
CA GLU A 64 25.88 -4.28 -21.52
C GLU A 64 25.48 -5.56 -20.75
N GLU A 65 25.79 -6.74 -21.28
CA GLU A 65 25.38 -8.04 -20.69
C GLU A 65 25.91 -8.27 -19.26
N ASN A 66 27.08 -7.71 -18.93
CA ASN A 66 27.72 -7.91 -17.62
C ASN A 66 27.35 -6.83 -16.59
N ILE A 67 26.35 -5.99 -16.89
CA ILE A 67 25.83 -5.00 -15.96
C ILE A 67 24.39 -5.38 -15.63
N VAL A 68 24.13 -5.56 -14.35
CA VAL A 68 22.78 -5.86 -13.86
C VAL A 68 22.25 -4.71 -13.03
N GLU A 69 20.94 -4.53 -13.09
CA GLU A 69 20.21 -3.62 -12.22
C GLU A 69 19.85 -4.35 -10.93
N ALA A 70 20.13 -3.73 -9.79
CA ALA A 70 19.94 -4.36 -8.49
C ALA A 70 19.69 -3.33 -7.40
N LYS A 71 19.03 -3.77 -6.32
CA LYS A 71 18.86 -3.00 -5.09
C LYS A 71 19.95 -3.37 -4.08
N LEU A 72 20.65 -2.37 -3.56
CA LEU A 72 21.75 -2.59 -2.63
C LEU A 72 21.22 -2.84 -1.21
N ARG A 73 21.63 -3.94 -0.58
CA ARG A 73 21.37 -4.28 0.82
C ARG A 73 22.68 -4.37 1.58
N CYS A 74 22.92 -3.44 2.48
CA CYS A 74 24.15 -3.40 3.28
C CYS A 74 23.96 -4.01 4.67
N SER A 75 25.02 -4.63 5.17
CA SER A 75 25.10 -5.18 6.52
C SER A 75 25.86 -4.23 7.45
N SER A 76 25.51 -4.28 8.74
CA SER A 76 26.27 -3.63 9.82
C SER A 76 27.73 -4.11 9.91
N LYS A 77 28.06 -5.26 9.30
CA LYS A 77 29.40 -5.85 9.22
C LYS A 77 30.21 -5.41 7.98
N GLU A 78 29.86 -4.30 7.31
CA GLU A 78 30.64 -3.67 6.22
C GLU A 78 30.72 -4.43 4.88
N PHE A 79 29.81 -5.38 4.66
CA PHE A 79 29.60 -5.95 3.33
C PHE A 79 28.17 -5.65 2.84
N CYS A 80 27.98 -5.63 1.53
CA CYS A 80 26.67 -5.45 0.92
C CYS A 80 26.40 -6.54 -0.13
N PHE A 81 25.13 -6.84 -0.34
CA PHE A 81 24.63 -7.64 -1.44
C PHE A 81 23.79 -6.77 -2.36
N ALA A 82 23.93 -6.94 -3.67
CA ALA A 82 23.06 -6.33 -4.65
C ALA A 82 22.05 -7.39 -5.11
N ILE A 83 20.79 -7.17 -4.74
CA ILE A 83 19.67 -8.07 -4.99
C ILE A 83 19.09 -7.71 -6.35
N GLN A 84 19.07 -8.67 -7.27
CA GLN A 84 18.59 -8.46 -8.63
C GLN A 84 17.05 -8.51 -8.67
N ASP A 85 16.46 -7.82 -9.64
CA ASP A 85 14.99 -7.83 -9.82
C ASP A 85 14.47 -9.14 -10.45
N ILE A 86 15.38 -9.97 -10.98
CA ILE A 86 15.06 -11.25 -11.61
C ILE A 86 14.93 -12.29 -10.51
N GLU A 87 13.76 -12.94 -10.44
CA GLU A 87 13.52 -14.07 -9.54
C GLU A 87 14.54 -15.20 -9.76
N ASP A 88 14.96 -15.85 -8.66
CA ASP A 88 16.00 -16.89 -8.60
C ASP A 88 17.43 -16.47 -9.02
N ALA A 89 17.68 -15.19 -9.30
CA ALA A 89 19.03 -14.73 -9.59
C ALA A 89 19.89 -14.66 -8.32
N ASP A 90 21.15 -15.11 -8.42
CA ASP A 90 22.08 -15.05 -7.30
C ASP A 90 22.33 -13.59 -6.85
N ASP A 91 22.22 -13.34 -5.55
CA ASP A 91 22.65 -12.07 -4.94
C ASP A 91 24.13 -11.80 -5.24
N ILE A 92 24.45 -10.57 -5.66
CA ILE A 92 25.84 -10.20 -5.99
C ILE A 92 26.50 -9.60 -4.76
N TYR A 93 27.59 -10.22 -4.31
CA TYR A 93 28.43 -9.67 -3.25
C TYR A 93 29.16 -8.41 -3.72
N VAL A 94 29.03 -7.32 -2.97
CA VAL A 94 29.72 -6.05 -3.21
C VAL A 94 30.56 -5.69 -2.00
N SER A 95 31.87 -5.61 -2.20
CA SER A 95 32.82 -5.22 -1.16
C SER A 95 32.77 -3.70 -0.89
N LYS A 96 33.21 -3.26 0.29
CA LYS A 96 33.27 -1.83 0.66
C LYS A 96 33.98 -0.95 -0.36
N ASN A 97 35.05 -1.46 -0.97
CA ASN A 97 35.85 -0.71 -1.96
C ASN A 97 35.15 -0.59 -3.31
N HIS A 98 34.15 -1.43 -3.58
CA HIS A 98 33.40 -1.48 -4.83
C HIS A 98 32.00 -0.84 -4.72
N LEU A 99 31.68 -0.24 -3.57
CA LEU A 99 30.41 0.48 -3.35
C LEU A 99 30.38 1.86 -4.01
N SER A 100 31.53 2.41 -4.38
CA SER A 100 31.66 3.82 -4.73
C SER A 100 31.06 4.67 -3.59
N ASN A 101 29.95 5.38 -3.83
CA ASN A 101 29.20 6.17 -2.85
C ASN A 101 27.73 5.72 -2.71
N ALA A 102 27.43 4.46 -3.01
CA ALA A 102 26.08 3.90 -2.85
C ALA A 102 25.76 3.63 -1.37
N TRP A 103 24.51 3.88 -1.00
CA TRP A 103 24.00 3.66 0.34
C TRP A 103 23.05 2.47 0.40
N ASN A 104 22.80 1.96 1.61
CA ASN A 104 21.81 0.92 1.83
C ASN A 104 20.45 1.34 1.22
N GLY A 105 19.87 0.47 0.42
CA GLY A 105 18.60 0.68 -0.27
C GLY A 105 18.70 1.29 -1.66
N ASP A 106 19.85 1.91 -2.03
CA ASP A 106 20.00 2.55 -3.34
C ASP A 106 19.82 1.55 -4.48
N ARG A 107 19.19 1.99 -5.57
CA ARG A 107 19.08 1.21 -6.80
C ARG A 107 20.29 1.51 -7.68
N VAL A 108 20.99 0.47 -8.10
CA VAL A 108 22.32 0.58 -8.70
C VAL A 108 22.46 -0.30 -9.93
N LEU A 109 23.35 0.10 -10.84
CA LEU A 109 23.90 -0.77 -11.87
C LEU A 109 25.20 -1.37 -11.35
N VAL A 110 25.24 -2.68 -11.26
CA VAL A 110 26.38 -3.45 -10.77
C VAL A 110 27.03 -4.17 -11.93
N LYS A 111 28.32 -3.93 -12.14
CA LYS A 111 29.14 -4.68 -13.09
C LYS A 111 29.68 -5.93 -12.41
N ILE A 112 29.42 -7.10 -12.97
CA ILE A 112 29.97 -8.37 -12.47
C ILE A 112 31.47 -8.41 -12.79
N ILE A 113 32.31 -8.55 -11.75
CA ILE A 113 33.77 -8.66 -11.88
C ILE A 113 34.21 -10.12 -11.79
N ARG A 114 33.51 -10.93 -10.98
CA ARG A 114 33.76 -12.37 -10.87
C ARG A 114 32.45 -13.13 -10.86
N GLU A 115 32.38 -14.16 -11.69
CA GLU A 115 31.24 -15.07 -11.70
C GLU A 115 31.14 -15.86 -10.38
N GLY A 116 29.89 -16.21 -10.04
CA GLY A 116 29.58 -17.05 -8.91
C GLY A 116 30.11 -18.48 -9.09
N THR A 117 30.24 -19.19 -7.98
CA THR A 117 30.48 -20.64 -7.98
C THR A 117 29.39 -21.29 -7.14
N ARG A 118 29.20 -22.62 -7.23
CA ARG A 118 28.18 -23.36 -6.47
C ARG A 118 28.19 -23.14 -4.94
N ARG A 119 29.25 -22.54 -4.37
CA ARG A 119 29.37 -22.21 -2.93
C ARG A 119 29.52 -20.72 -2.62
N ARG A 120 29.61 -19.85 -3.63
CA ARG A 120 29.86 -18.41 -3.44
C ARG A 120 29.12 -17.60 -4.48
N SER A 121 28.37 -16.62 -3.99
CA SER A 121 27.77 -15.55 -4.79
C SER A 121 28.76 -14.90 -5.76
N PRO A 122 28.28 -14.41 -6.92
CA PRO A 122 29.04 -13.54 -7.81
C PRO A 122 29.55 -12.29 -7.09
N GLU A 123 30.65 -11.71 -7.58
CA GLU A 123 31.25 -10.49 -7.04
C GLU A 123 31.13 -9.34 -8.04
N GLY A 124 30.67 -8.18 -7.58
CA GLY A 124 30.40 -7.03 -8.44
C GLY A 124 30.89 -5.69 -7.89
N GLU A 125 30.83 -4.68 -8.76
CA GLU A 125 31.16 -3.28 -8.47
C GLU A 125 30.06 -2.34 -8.95
N VAL A 126 29.70 -1.38 -8.09
CA VAL A 126 28.70 -0.36 -8.39
C VAL A 126 29.28 0.60 -9.42
N ARG A 127 28.70 0.59 -10.63
CA ARG A 127 29.09 1.47 -11.74
C ARG A 127 28.30 2.77 -11.75
N LEU A 128 27.01 2.70 -11.44
CA LEU A 128 26.11 3.86 -11.45
C LEU A 128 25.02 3.69 -10.41
N ILE A 129 24.65 4.77 -9.75
CA ILE A 129 23.52 4.82 -8.82
C ILE A 129 22.34 5.38 -9.62
N LEU A 130 21.33 4.56 -9.83
CA LEU A 130 20.14 4.89 -10.62
C LEU A 130 19.15 5.73 -9.82
N GLU A 131 18.97 5.37 -8.56
CA GLU A 131 18.01 6.00 -7.67
C GLU A 131 18.53 5.96 -6.23
N ARG A 132 18.31 7.07 -5.53
CA ARG A 132 18.71 7.22 -4.13
C ARG A 132 17.55 6.84 -3.23
N ALA A 133 17.80 5.94 -2.28
CA ALA A 133 16.77 5.48 -1.37
C ALA A 133 16.56 6.38 -0.15
N ASN A 134 17.58 7.16 0.24
CA ASN A 134 17.55 7.96 1.49
C ASN A 134 17.72 9.46 1.18
N PRO A 135 16.66 10.16 0.70
CA PRO A 135 16.66 11.61 0.52
C PRO A 135 16.67 12.38 1.85
N SER A 136 16.26 11.71 2.92
CA SER A 136 16.37 12.18 4.29
C SER A 136 16.69 11.00 5.20
N LEU A 137 17.20 11.29 6.41
CA LEU A 137 17.62 10.27 7.36
C LEU A 137 17.41 10.73 8.80
N LEU A 138 17.17 9.76 9.67
CA LEU A 138 17.22 9.93 11.12
C LEU A 138 18.67 9.86 11.58
N ALA A 139 19.12 10.88 12.29
CA ALA A 139 20.49 10.95 12.78
C ALA A 139 20.58 11.62 14.13
N GLN A 140 21.68 11.35 14.83
CA GLN A 140 22.06 12.05 16.04
C GLN A 140 23.04 13.18 15.69
N VAL A 141 22.79 14.38 16.21
CA VAL A 141 23.73 15.50 16.04
C VAL A 141 24.94 15.29 16.94
N LYS A 142 26.13 15.44 16.37
CA LYS A 142 27.40 15.45 17.10
C LYS A 142 28.25 16.64 16.67
N GLN A 143 29.23 16.96 17.48
CA GLN A 143 30.22 17.99 17.18
C GLN A 143 31.59 17.33 16.96
N GLU A 144 32.15 17.50 15.76
CA GLU A 144 33.48 17.01 15.38
C GLU A 144 34.30 18.18 14.84
N ASN A 145 35.49 18.43 15.39
CA ASN A 145 36.42 19.47 14.92
C ASN A 145 35.77 20.86 14.72
N GLU A 146 34.96 21.30 15.68
CA GLU A 146 34.19 22.56 15.65
C GLU A 146 33.06 22.62 14.60
N GLN A 147 32.81 21.54 13.85
CA GLN A 147 31.70 21.42 12.91
C GLN A 147 30.61 20.49 13.45
N PHE A 148 29.35 20.79 13.12
CA PHE A 148 28.23 19.92 13.43
C PHE A 148 28.09 18.86 12.35
N VAL A 149 28.03 17.60 12.78
CA VAL A 149 27.81 16.44 11.93
C VAL A 149 26.57 15.68 12.42
N ALA A 150 25.93 14.98 11.51
CA ALA A 150 24.84 14.06 11.79
C ALA A 150 25.33 12.62 11.57
N VAL A 151 25.16 11.77 12.58
CA VAL A 151 25.46 10.34 12.52
C VAL A 151 24.14 9.58 12.32
N PRO A 152 23.95 8.87 11.20
CA PRO A 152 22.73 8.09 10.96
C PRO A 152 22.44 7.11 12.10
N LEU A 153 21.16 6.96 12.45
CA LEU A 153 20.71 5.97 13.44
C LEU A 153 20.77 4.54 12.88
N ASP A 154 20.59 4.38 11.56
CA ASP A 154 20.76 3.10 10.87
C ASP A 154 22.26 2.74 10.76
N ASP A 155 22.69 1.69 11.45
CA ASP A 155 24.10 1.24 11.47
C ASP A 155 24.59 0.62 10.16
N ARG A 156 23.69 0.41 9.19
CA ARG A 156 24.04 0.09 7.80
C ARG A 156 24.54 1.31 7.03
N LEU A 157 24.25 2.53 7.50
CA LEU A 157 24.69 3.80 6.93
C LEU A 157 25.93 4.33 7.67
N LYS A 158 27.11 3.79 7.32
CA LYS A 158 28.38 4.13 7.99
C LYS A 158 29.08 5.37 7.44
N PHE A 159 28.46 6.53 7.57
CA PHE A 159 29.07 7.82 7.24
C PHE A 159 28.62 8.91 8.22
N THR A 160 29.33 10.03 8.24
CA THR A 160 28.89 11.26 8.89
C THR A 160 28.45 12.27 7.83
N LEU A 161 27.41 13.04 8.15
CA LEU A 161 26.86 14.04 7.26
C LEU A 161 27.12 15.44 7.82
N ASN A 162 27.76 16.30 7.04
CA ASN A 162 28.07 17.66 7.46
C ASN A 162 26.80 18.52 7.46
N LEU A 163 26.48 19.15 8.59
CA LEU A 163 25.27 19.95 8.74
C LEU A 163 25.52 21.41 8.34
N LEU A 164 24.66 21.94 7.48
CA LEU A 164 24.56 23.38 7.25
C LEU A 164 23.66 24.02 8.31
N GLU A 165 24.12 25.14 8.86
CA GLU A 165 23.30 25.97 9.74
C GLU A 165 22.13 26.57 8.95
N ASN A 166 20.92 26.40 9.47
CA ASN A 166 19.68 26.86 8.84
C ASN A 166 18.76 27.57 9.85
N GLY A 167 19.35 28.37 10.74
CA GLY A 167 18.62 29.11 11.79
C GLY A 167 18.19 28.27 13.01
N GLN A 168 18.38 26.95 13.00
CA GLN A 168 18.23 26.11 14.19
C GLN A 168 19.52 26.13 15.02
N ASN A 169 19.37 26.17 16.36
CA ASN A 169 20.51 26.14 17.27
C ASN A 169 21.05 24.71 17.41
N LEU A 170 22.03 24.34 16.57
CA LEU A 170 22.62 23.00 16.59
C LEU A 170 23.43 22.72 17.87
N GLN A 171 23.94 23.77 18.54
CA GLN A 171 24.71 23.64 19.78
C GLN A 171 23.84 23.13 20.94
N GLU A 172 22.57 23.54 21.01
CA GLU A 172 21.61 23.09 22.03
C GLU A 172 21.03 21.70 21.75
N ASN A 173 21.25 21.17 20.55
CA ASN A 173 20.69 19.90 20.09
C ASN A 173 21.77 18.82 19.88
N ILE A 174 22.95 19.00 20.49
CA ILE A 174 23.97 17.93 20.53
C ILE A 174 23.38 16.71 21.22
N ASP A 175 23.67 15.53 20.67
CA ASP A 175 23.14 14.23 21.09
C ASP A 175 21.63 14.04 20.89
N HIS A 176 20.90 15.04 20.38
CA HIS A 176 19.49 14.87 20.03
C HIS A 176 19.33 14.14 18.70
N LEU A 177 18.25 13.35 18.62
CA LEU A 177 17.75 12.76 17.39
C LEU A 177 17.08 13.83 16.54
N VAL A 178 17.47 13.87 15.28
CA VAL A 178 17.02 14.85 14.29
C VAL A 178 16.65 14.17 12.98
N HIS A 179 15.71 14.79 12.28
CA HIS A 179 15.47 14.53 10.86
C HIS A 179 16.39 15.42 10.04
N VAL A 180 17.16 14.80 9.15
CA VAL A 180 18.12 15.49 8.30
C VAL A 180 17.76 15.26 6.84
N SER A 181 17.51 16.34 6.11
CA SER A 181 17.37 16.29 4.65
C SER A 181 18.75 16.32 4.00
N VAL A 182 19.00 15.37 3.09
CA VAL A 182 20.24 15.28 2.33
C VAL A 182 20.20 16.31 1.21
N LEU A 183 21.05 17.32 1.30
CA LEU A 183 21.18 18.38 0.28
C LEU A 183 22.16 17.98 -0.81
N ARG A 184 23.21 17.25 -0.45
CA ARG A 184 24.22 16.75 -1.37
C ARG A 184 24.72 15.39 -0.91
N TYR A 185 24.61 14.41 -1.78
CA TYR A 185 25.21 13.09 -1.60
C TYR A 185 26.76 13.16 -1.64
N PRO A 186 27.47 12.09 -1.24
CA PRO A 186 28.93 12.10 -1.20
C PRO A 186 29.52 12.22 -2.62
N LEU A 187 30.60 12.99 -2.75
CA LEU A 187 31.29 13.22 -4.03
C LEU A 187 32.78 12.89 -3.88
N GLY A 188 33.17 11.68 -4.29
CA GLY A 188 34.51 11.16 -4.00
C GLY A 188 34.76 11.14 -2.49
N GLU A 189 35.84 11.78 -2.05
CA GLU A 189 36.20 11.91 -0.63
C GLU A 189 35.39 12.99 0.11
N MET A 190 34.59 13.80 -0.58
CA MET A 190 33.79 14.84 0.07
C MET A 190 32.57 14.22 0.76
N PRO A 191 32.39 14.48 2.07
CA PRO A 191 31.25 13.96 2.82
C PRO A 191 29.92 14.52 2.30
N PRO A 192 28.81 13.81 2.54
CA PRO A 192 27.48 14.32 2.25
C PRO A 192 27.19 15.56 3.09
N ILE A 193 26.33 16.43 2.54
CA ILE A 193 25.87 17.65 3.20
C ILE A 193 24.37 17.52 3.38
N GLY A 194 23.87 17.95 4.53
CA GLY A 194 22.43 18.09 4.75
C GLY A 194 22.08 19.21 5.70
N LYS A 195 20.79 19.34 5.93
CA LYS A 195 20.21 20.33 6.84
C LYS A 195 19.28 19.64 7.81
N VAL A 196 19.30 20.07 9.07
CA VAL A 196 18.29 19.63 10.03
C VAL A 196 16.95 20.25 9.62
N THR A 197 15.97 19.39 9.36
CA THR A 197 14.58 19.79 9.09
C THR A 197 13.80 19.85 10.38
N ARG A 198 14.06 18.93 11.31
CA ARG A 198 13.33 18.84 12.57
C ARG A 198 14.16 18.20 13.67
N VAL A 199 13.98 18.67 14.90
CA VAL A 199 14.48 18.02 16.11
C VAL A 199 13.37 17.15 16.69
N LEU A 200 13.67 15.88 16.94
CA LEU A 200 12.69 14.87 17.37
C LEU A 200 12.74 14.57 18.87
N GLY A 201 13.90 14.74 19.51
CA GLY A 201 14.07 14.50 20.95
C GLY A 201 15.47 14.02 21.30
N SER A 202 15.68 13.56 22.53
CA SER A 202 16.99 13.07 23.00
C SER A 202 17.32 11.65 22.55
N THR A 203 16.34 10.74 22.50
CA THR A 203 16.52 9.37 22.01
C THR A 203 15.40 8.99 21.04
N ALA A 204 15.54 7.85 20.37
CA ALA A 204 14.48 7.31 19.51
C ALA A 204 13.19 7.06 20.31
N GLU A 205 13.30 6.56 21.54
CA GLU A 205 12.16 6.29 22.41
C GLU A 205 11.49 7.55 22.97
N ALA A 206 12.22 8.67 23.00
CA ALA A 206 11.66 9.96 23.39
C ALA A 206 10.98 10.68 22.21
N ALA A 207 11.26 10.26 20.98
CA ALA A 207 10.60 10.77 19.79
C ALA A 207 9.26 10.05 19.58
N ALA A 208 8.27 10.75 19.02
CA ALA A 208 7.02 10.10 18.66
C ALA A 208 7.25 9.06 17.54
N ASP A 209 6.72 7.85 17.70
CA ASP A 209 6.81 6.75 16.73
C ASP A 209 6.41 7.21 15.32
N THR A 210 5.33 8.00 15.25
CA THR A 210 4.83 8.53 13.98
C THR A 210 5.84 9.43 13.28
N ASP A 211 6.69 10.14 14.02
CA ASP A 211 7.74 10.98 13.45
C ASP A 211 8.93 10.13 12.99
N ILE A 212 9.31 9.08 13.74
CA ILE A 212 10.36 8.13 13.34
C ILE A 212 10.00 7.49 12.00
N VAL A 213 8.81 6.90 11.91
CA VAL A 213 8.30 6.23 10.71
C VAL A 213 8.21 7.21 9.55
N SER A 214 7.65 8.39 9.79
CA SER A 214 7.52 9.38 8.73
C SER A 214 8.87 9.82 8.16
N CYS A 215 9.89 9.94 9.01
CA CYS A 215 11.24 10.30 8.57
C CYS A 215 11.92 9.15 7.82
N LYS A 216 11.77 7.91 8.32
CA LYS A 216 12.34 6.70 7.71
C LYS A 216 11.82 6.48 6.28
N HIS A 217 10.55 6.79 6.04
CA HIS A 217 9.88 6.60 4.74
C HIS A 217 9.75 7.89 3.90
N ASP A 218 10.38 8.99 4.33
CA ASP A 218 10.30 10.32 3.68
C ASP A 218 8.86 10.74 3.32
N LEU A 219 7.95 10.58 4.29
CA LEU A 219 6.53 10.84 4.06
C LEU A 219 6.27 12.36 3.99
N PRO A 220 5.40 12.83 3.08
CA PRO A 220 5.09 14.25 2.96
C PRO A 220 4.20 14.74 4.10
N HIS A 221 4.74 15.56 5.00
CA HIS A 221 3.98 16.17 6.10
C HIS A 221 3.19 17.38 5.63
N ASN A 222 3.88 18.40 5.15
CA ASN A 222 3.29 19.72 4.95
C ASN A 222 2.75 19.90 3.53
N PHE A 223 1.71 20.72 3.42
CA PHE A 223 1.27 21.25 2.13
C PHE A 223 2.05 22.53 1.83
N PRO A 224 2.36 22.82 0.55
CA PRO A 224 2.86 24.13 0.16
C PRO A 224 1.90 25.23 0.64
N PRO A 225 2.40 26.39 1.13
CA PRO A 225 1.55 27.49 1.57
C PRO A 225 0.53 27.93 0.51
N GLU A 226 0.93 27.95 -0.76
CA GLU A 226 0.06 28.32 -1.88
C GLU A 226 -1.09 27.31 -2.06
N ALA A 227 -0.86 26.02 -1.78
CA ALA A 227 -1.90 25.00 -1.85
C ALA A 227 -2.92 25.14 -0.72
N LEU A 228 -2.48 25.55 0.47
CA LEU A 228 -3.36 25.85 1.61
C LEU A 228 -4.24 27.07 1.30
N GLU A 229 -3.63 28.16 0.81
CA GLU A 229 -4.37 29.37 0.42
C GLU A 229 -5.42 29.09 -0.66
N ILE A 230 -5.09 28.29 -1.67
CA ILE A 230 -6.08 27.90 -2.69
C ILE A 230 -7.23 27.13 -2.03
N ALA A 231 -6.94 26.13 -1.19
CA ALA A 231 -7.95 25.30 -0.55
C ALA A 231 -8.88 26.10 0.38
N ASP A 232 -8.33 27.07 1.12
CA ASP A 232 -9.08 27.93 2.04
C ASP A 232 -10.04 28.87 1.30
N ASN A 233 -9.65 29.32 0.11
CA ASN A 233 -10.41 30.26 -0.73
C ASN A 233 -11.42 29.59 -1.69
N LEU A 234 -11.54 28.25 -1.66
CA LEU A 234 -12.54 27.55 -2.47
C LEU A 234 -13.96 27.92 -2.02
N ALA A 235 -14.85 28.09 -3.00
CA ALA A 235 -16.25 28.41 -2.75
C ALA A 235 -16.98 27.26 -2.03
N ASP A 236 -17.69 27.57 -0.96
CA ASP A 236 -18.49 26.60 -0.20
C ASP A 236 -19.81 26.23 -0.91
N PHE A 237 -20.34 27.15 -1.71
CA PHE A 237 -21.64 27.01 -2.35
C PHE A 237 -21.51 26.73 -3.86
N PHE A 238 -22.48 25.99 -4.38
CA PHE A 238 -22.66 25.74 -5.80
C PHE A 238 -23.74 26.65 -6.37
N ASP A 239 -23.49 27.22 -7.55
CA ASP A 239 -24.40 28.15 -8.21
C ASP A 239 -25.65 27.43 -8.70
N SER A 240 -26.76 28.15 -8.85
CA SER A 240 -28.05 27.57 -9.25
C SER A 240 -27.98 26.82 -10.59
N GLY A 241 -27.16 27.29 -11.53
CA GLY A 241 -26.97 26.63 -12.83
C GLY A 241 -26.25 25.27 -12.76
N GLU A 242 -25.43 25.05 -11.74
CA GLU A 242 -24.81 23.73 -11.53
C GLU A 242 -25.79 22.74 -10.90
N LYS A 243 -26.71 23.22 -10.04
CA LYS A 243 -27.79 22.38 -9.47
C LYS A 243 -28.65 21.77 -10.57
N GLU A 244 -28.97 22.54 -11.60
CA GLU A 244 -29.82 22.12 -12.72
C GLU A 244 -29.19 20.99 -13.56
N GLN A 245 -27.87 20.80 -13.47
CA GLN A 245 -27.14 19.74 -14.18
C GLN A 245 -26.96 18.46 -13.35
N LEU A 246 -27.34 18.47 -12.07
CA LEU A 246 -27.23 17.33 -11.17
C LEU A 246 -28.60 16.64 -11.06
N ARG A 247 -28.61 15.31 -11.09
CA ARG A 247 -29.82 14.54 -10.77
C ARG A 247 -30.15 14.74 -9.29
N ASP A 248 -31.33 15.26 -9.00
CA ASP A 248 -31.79 15.40 -7.63
C ASP A 248 -32.13 14.03 -7.04
N LEU A 249 -31.31 13.57 -6.11
CA LEU A 249 -31.47 12.35 -5.33
C LEU A 249 -31.68 12.67 -3.84
N THR A 250 -31.86 13.95 -3.47
CA THR A 250 -32.13 14.37 -2.10
C THR A 250 -33.43 13.78 -1.49
N PRO A 251 -34.45 13.34 -2.26
CA PRO A 251 -35.58 12.63 -1.70
C PRO A 251 -35.30 11.18 -1.29
N LEU A 252 -34.18 10.58 -1.74
CA LEU A 252 -33.83 9.20 -1.38
C LEU A 252 -33.26 9.17 0.03
N PHE A 253 -33.77 8.25 0.87
CA PHE A 253 -33.21 8.03 2.19
C PHE A 253 -31.74 7.61 2.06
N THR A 254 -30.84 8.44 2.58
CA THR A 254 -29.40 8.29 2.41
C THR A 254 -28.72 8.24 3.77
N PHE A 255 -27.84 7.27 3.97
CA PHE A 255 -27.06 7.16 5.21
C PHE A 255 -25.58 6.92 4.93
N THR A 256 -24.73 7.26 5.90
CA THR A 256 -23.34 6.83 5.92
C THR A 256 -23.04 6.00 7.16
N ILE A 257 -22.06 5.11 7.05
CA ILE A 257 -21.51 4.33 8.15
C ILE A 257 -20.00 4.57 8.17
N GLU A 258 -19.48 5.05 9.30
CA GLU A 258 -18.06 5.34 9.51
C GLU A 258 -17.49 4.64 10.74
N ASP A 259 -16.18 4.71 10.91
CA ASP A 259 -15.50 4.33 12.14
C ASP A 259 -15.57 5.44 13.19
N ASP A 260 -15.57 5.04 14.46
CA ASP A 260 -15.52 5.95 15.61
C ASP A 260 -14.08 6.13 16.13
N THR A 261 -13.08 5.79 15.31
CA THR A 261 -11.68 5.95 15.71
C THR A 261 -11.32 7.43 15.63
N PRO A 262 -10.90 8.09 16.73
CA PRO A 262 -10.52 9.49 16.69
C PRO A 262 -9.25 9.65 15.87
N LEU A 263 -9.29 10.55 14.89
CA LEU A 263 -8.15 10.89 14.05
C LEU A 263 -7.72 12.35 14.32
N ASP A 264 -6.42 12.61 14.22
CA ASP A 264 -5.84 13.97 14.23
C ASP A 264 -6.05 14.68 12.87
N TYR A 265 -7.24 14.50 12.30
CA TYR A 265 -7.65 15.04 11.01
C TYR A 265 -9.18 15.08 10.94
N PRO A 266 -9.79 16.03 10.19
CA PRO A 266 -11.24 16.06 10.05
C PRO A 266 -11.81 14.73 9.54
N SER A 267 -12.98 14.35 10.05
CA SER A 267 -13.69 13.16 9.59
C SER A 267 -13.92 13.20 8.07
N ILE A 268 -13.56 12.12 7.39
CA ILE A 268 -13.62 11.98 5.94
C ILE A 268 -14.85 11.15 5.59
N ILE A 269 -15.99 11.80 5.32
CA ILE A 269 -17.21 11.13 4.86
C ILE A 269 -17.28 11.29 3.34
N GLU A 270 -16.67 10.39 2.60
CA GLU A 270 -16.64 10.48 1.13
C GLU A 270 -17.65 9.58 0.42
N ASN A 271 -18.31 8.69 1.18
CA ASN A 271 -19.27 7.71 0.67
C ASN A 271 -20.57 7.71 1.48
N ALA A 272 -21.70 7.61 0.79
CA ALA A 272 -23.01 7.38 1.39
C ALA A 272 -23.81 6.35 0.57
N PHE A 273 -24.85 5.78 1.17
CA PHE A 273 -25.61 4.67 0.59
C PHE A 273 -27.11 4.91 0.73
N SER A 274 -27.87 4.44 -0.26
CA SER A 274 -29.33 4.34 -0.21
C SER A 274 -29.76 2.96 -0.68
N LEU A 275 -30.90 2.50 -0.15
CA LEU A 275 -31.51 1.24 -0.53
C LEU A 275 -33.01 1.45 -0.77
N GLU A 276 -33.48 1.04 -1.93
CA GLU A 276 -34.91 1.01 -2.25
C GLU A 276 -35.34 -0.37 -2.75
N LYS A 277 -36.51 -0.82 -2.31
CA LYS A 277 -37.14 -2.02 -2.81
C LYS A 277 -38.01 -1.67 -4.02
N ILE A 278 -37.56 -1.99 -5.24
CA ILE A 278 -38.34 -1.71 -6.47
C ILE A 278 -39.59 -2.59 -6.51
N ASN A 279 -39.43 -3.90 -6.23
CA ASN A 279 -40.52 -4.87 -6.13
C ASN A 279 -40.08 -6.06 -5.27
N GLN A 280 -40.92 -7.10 -5.16
CA GLN A 280 -40.65 -8.26 -4.29
C GLN A 280 -39.29 -8.94 -4.55
N ASN A 281 -38.76 -8.85 -5.77
CA ASN A 281 -37.56 -9.58 -6.20
C ASN A 281 -36.44 -8.65 -6.70
N ARG A 282 -36.54 -7.33 -6.50
CA ARG A 282 -35.52 -6.38 -6.98
C ARG A 282 -35.23 -5.28 -5.99
N TRP A 283 -33.94 -5.07 -5.78
CA TRP A 283 -33.38 -4.00 -4.96
C TRP A 283 -32.65 -2.99 -5.83
N GLN A 284 -32.77 -1.72 -5.50
CA GLN A 284 -31.88 -0.68 -6.00
C GLN A 284 -30.96 -0.24 -4.86
N VAL A 285 -29.66 -0.43 -5.07
CA VAL A 285 -28.62 0.07 -4.17
C VAL A 285 -28.01 1.29 -4.85
N ALA A 286 -28.03 2.44 -4.20
CA ALA A 286 -27.33 3.62 -4.67
C ALA A 286 -26.07 3.85 -3.82
N ILE A 287 -24.94 4.05 -4.50
CA ILE A 287 -23.63 4.26 -3.89
C ILE A 287 -23.19 5.67 -4.31
N HIS A 288 -23.10 6.57 -3.34
CA HIS A 288 -22.85 7.98 -3.56
C HIS A 288 -21.42 8.33 -3.15
N ILE A 289 -20.62 8.81 -4.08
CA ILE A 289 -19.21 9.17 -3.86
C ILE A 289 -19.08 10.70 -3.99
N SER A 290 -18.46 11.36 -3.03
CA SER A 290 -18.24 12.82 -3.06
C SER A 290 -17.56 13.29 -4.35
N ASP A 291 -18.09 14.33 -5.02
CA ASP A 291 -17.51 14.90 -6.27
C ASP A 291 -16.29 15.80 -5.96
N VAL A 292 -15.13 15.18 -5.70
CA VAL A 292 -13.86 15.87 -5.39
C VAL A 292 -13.31 16.62 -6.62
N THR A 293 -13.54 16.08 -7.83
CA THR A 293 -13.11 16.69 -9.09
C THR A 293 -13.76 18.05 -9.38
N ARG A 294 -14.76 18.45 -8.59
CA ARG A 294 -15.30 19.82 -8.58
C ARG A 294 -14.26 20.85 -8.15
N TYR A 295 -13.42 20.51 -7.18
CA TYR A 295 -12.52 21.44 -6.52
C TYR A 295 -11.06 21.27 -6.97
N ILE A 296 -10.70 20.09 -7.48
CA ILE A 296 -9.37 19.79 -7.98
C ILE A 296 -9.36 19.80 -9.51
N GLU A 297 -8.98 20.94 -10.08
CA GLU A 297 -8.81 21.10 -11.52
C GLU A 297 -7.59 20.32 -12.05
N ARG A 298 -7.74 19.67 -13.21
CA ARG A 298 -6.66 18.92 -13.87
C ARG A 298 -5.46 19.83 -14.14
N GLY A 299 -4.28 19.41 -13.68
CA GLY A 299 -3.03 20.16 -13.85
C GLY A 299 -2.85 21.36 -12.91
N GLY A 300 -3.86 21.68 -12.08
CA GLY A 300 -3.77 22.72 -11.05
C GLY A 300 -2.82 22.36 -9.90
N LEU A 301 -2.54 23.31 -9.01
CA LEU A 301 -1.61 23.10 -7.89
C LEU A 301 -2.08 21.98 -6.94
N LEU A 302 -3.36 21.96 -6.58
CA LEU A 302 -3.94 20.92 -5.72
C LEU A 302 -3.82 19.53 -6.37
N ASP A 303 -4.03 19.43 -7.69
CA ASP A 303 -3.87 18.18 -8.45
C ASP A 303 -2.44 17.69 -8.44
N LYS A 304 -1.47 18.58 -8.68
CA LYS A 304 -0.04 18.27 -8.62
C LYS A 304 0.39 17.79 -7.23
N VAL A 305 -0.12 18.43 -6.16
CA VAL A 305 0.20 18.03 -4.79
C VAL A 305 -0.43 16.68 -4.43
N ALA A 306 -1.70 16.46 -4.78
CA ALA A 306 -2.38 15.18 -4.58
C ALA A 306 -1.69 14.05 -5.37
N LYS A 307 -1.34 14.31 -6.63
CA LYS A 307 -0.59 13.39 -7.50
C LYS A 307 0.76 13.02 -6.88
N LYS A 308 1.52 14.01 -6.38
CA LYS A 308 2.80 13.77 -5.70
C LYS A 308 2.66 12.91 -4.45
N ARG A 309 1.62 13.13 -3.64
CA ARG A 309 1.33 12.34 -2.43
C ARG A 309 0.87 10.92 -2.76
N GLY A 310 0.03 10.76 -3.79
CA GLY A 310 -0.47 9.48 -4.32
C GLY A 310 -1.57 8.84 -3.47
N THR A 311 -1.35 8.69 -2.17
CA THR A 311 -2.31 8.13 -1.21
C THR A 311 -2.14 8.77 0.18
N ALA A 312 -3.20 8.78 0.97
CA ALA A 312 -3.14 9.11 2.39
C ALA A 312 -2.44 8.01 3.19
N VAL A 313 -1.73 8.37 4.27
CA VAL A 313 -1.02 7.42 5.15
C VAL A 313 -1.58 7.49 6.56
N TYR A 314 -1.90 6.33 7.15
CA TYR A 314 -2.56 6.18 8.44
C TYR A 314 -1.60 5.71 9.53
N LEU A 315 -0.97 6.65 10.22
CA LEU A 315 -0.01 6.38 11.30
C LEU A 315 -0.71 6.35 12.67
N GLY A 316 -1.60 5.37 12.86
CA GLY A 316 -2.46 5.30 14.04
C GLY A 316 -3.51 6.39 13.99
N GLU A 317 -3.54 7.27 15.01
CA GLU A 317 -4.46 8.42 15.04
C GLU A 317 -4.02 9.54 14.07
N LYS A 318 -2.73 9.59 13.71
CA LYS A 318 -2.18 10.62 12.83
C LYS A 318 -2.38 10.26 11.37
N VAL A 319 -3.04 11.13 10.62
CA VAL A 319 -3.24 10.96 9.17
C VAL A 319 -2.34 11.92 8.42
N LEU A 320 -1.60 11.41 7.43
CA LEU A 320 -0.96 12.24 6.41
C LEU A 320 -1.89 12.27 5.19
N PRO A 321 -2.74 13.30 5.04
CA PRO A 321 -3.82 13.28 4.07
C PRO A 321 -3.30 13.47 2.63
N LEU A 322 -4.12 13.06 1.66
CA LEU A 322 -3.88 13.32 0.24
C LEU A 322 -4.05 14.82 -0.09
N VAL A 323 -5.02 15.47 0.57
CA VAL A 323 -5.46 16.85 0.30
C VAL A 323 -5.55 17.71 1.58
N PRO A 324 -5.54 19.05 1.48
CA PRO A 324 -5.69 19.93 2.65
C PRO A 324 -7.03 19.74 3.39
N ALA A 325 -7.02 19.94 4.71
CA ALA A 325 -8.19 19.80 5.58
C ALA A 325 -9.38 20.66 5.12
N ALA A 326 -9.10 21.89 4.68
CA ALA A 326 -10.08 22.82 4.13
C ALA A 326 -10.83 22.25 2.93
N LEU A 327 -10.18 21.43 2.11
CA LEU A 327 -10.82 20.76 0.98
C LEU A 327 -11.65 19.56 1.43
N THR A 328 -11.11 18.74 2.34
CA THR A 328 -11.80 17.58 2.92
C THR A 328 -13.14 17.97 3.51
N SER A 329 -13.18 19.00 4.37
CA SER A 329 -14.42 19.47 5.00
C SER A 329 -15.48 19.96 3.99
N ARG A 330 -15.06 20.47 2.82
CA ARG A 330 -15.96 20.93 1.76
C ARG A 330 -16.50 19.81 0.88
N CYS A 331 -15.72 18.74 0.72
CA CYS A 331 -16.11 17.58 -0.06
C CYS A 331 -16.92 16.58 0.77
N SER A 332 -16.70 16.53 2.09
CA SER A 332 -17.37 15.59 2.99
C SER A 332 -18.89 15.63 2.83
N LEU A 333 -19.50 14.46 2.75
CA LEU A 333 -20.95 14.23 2.68
C LEU A 333 -21.56 14.38 4.08
N SER A 334 -21.40 15.57 4.66
CA SER A 334 -21.89 15.90 5.99
C SER A 334 -23.41 15.70 6.11
N PRO A 335 -23.90 15.15 7.23
CA PRO A 335 -25.33 14.97 7.45
C PRO A 335 -26.12 16.28 7.33
N GLN A 336 -27.32 16.18 6.78
CA GLN A 336 -28.27 17.29 6.61
C GLN A 336 -27.80 18.42 5.68
N GLU A 337 -26.72 18.22 4.93
CA GLU A 337 -26.22 19.16 3.94
C GLU A 337 -26.36 18.60 2.53
N GLN A 338 -26.78 19.44 1.58
CA GLN A 338 -26.86 19.07 0.17
C GLN A 338 -25.45 19.09 -0.44
N ARG A 339 -24.98 17.94 -0.92
CA ARG A 339 -23.63 17.79 -1.47
C ARG A 339 -23.67 17.14 -2.85
N PRO A 340 -22.85 17.62 -3.81
CA PRO A 340 -22.71 16.96 -5.10
C PRO A 340 -21.97 15.64 -4.96
N ALA A 341 -22.42 14.62 -5.69
CA ALA A 341 -21.83 13.30 -5.71
C ALA A 341 -21.82 12.73 -7.13
N ILE A 342 -20.96 11.74 -7.34
CA ILE A 342 -21.09 10.76 -8.41
C ILE A 342 -21.77 9.55 -7.82
N SER A 343 -22.97 9.26 -8.31
CA SER A 343 -23.82 8.17 -7.84
C SER A 343 -23.79 7.00 -8.81
N ILE A 344 -23.64 5.81 -8.26
CA ILE A 344 -23.76 4.53 -8.97
C ILE A 344 -25.04 3.88 -8.47
N LEU A 345 -26.09 3.91 -9.28
CA LEU A 345 -27.37 3.28 -8.99
C LEU A 345 -27.33 1.88 -9.60
N VAL A 346 -27.42 0.86 -8.77
CA VAL A 346 -27.33 -0.54 -9.16
C VAL A 346 -28.63 -1.26 -8.85
N THR A 347 -29.20 -1.95 -9.83
CA THR A 347 -30.37 -2.80 -9.63
C THR A 347 -29.94 -4.27 -9.58
N LEU A 348 -30.27 -4.90 -8.47
CA LEU A 348 -29.98 -6.30 -8.18
C LEU A 348 -31.28 -7.11 -8.17
N ASP A 349 -31.20 -8.36 -8.61
CA ASP A 349 -32.27 -9.33 -8.40
C ASP A 349 -32.22 -9.97 -6.99
N ASP A 350 -33.08 -10.95 -6.74
CA ASP A 350 -33.19 -11.66 -5.45
C ASP A 350 -31.98 -12.55 -5.14
N LYS A 351 -31.14 -12.84 -6.13
CA LYS A 351 -29.87 -13.56 -5.99
C LYS A 351 -28.66 -12.63 -5.92
N GLY A 352 -28.89 -11.32 -5.95
CA GLY A 352 -27.84 -10.30 -6.00
C GLY A 352 -27.19 -10.16 -7.38
N GLU A 353 -27.76 -10.73 -8.45
CA GLU A 353 -27.21 -10.58 -9.80
C GLU A 353 -27.47 -9.17 -10.32
N LEU A 354 -26.45 -8.57 -10.94
CA LEU A 354 -26.51 -7.25 -11.54
C LEU A 354 -27.45 -7.26 -12.76
N VAL A 355 -28.60 -6.60 -12.65
CA VAL A 355 -29.59 -6.47 -13.73
C VAL A 355 -29.28 -5.27 -14.62
N GLU A 356 -29.14 -4.10 -14.01
CA GLU A 356 -28.83 -2.85 -14.68
C GLU A 356 -28.15 -1.88 -13.72
N TYR A 357 -27.46 -0.89 -14.29
CA TYR A 357 -26.91 0.20 -13.51
C TYR A 357 -26.89 1.51 -14.28
N GLU A 358 -26.81 2.60 -13.53
CA GLU A 358 -26.65 3.95 -14.03
C GLU A 358 -25.65 4.73 -13.16
N ILE A 359 -24.63 5.30 -13.80
CA ILE A 359 -23.67 6.22 -13.20
C ILE A 359 -24.09 7.64 -13.57
N THR A 360 -24.28 8.50 -12.58
CA THR A 360 -24.73 9.89 -12.81
C THR A 360 -24.10 10.86 -11.84
N ARG A 361 -23.99 12.13 -12.25
CA ARG A 361 -23.77 13.23 -11.31
C ARG A 361 -25.09 13.54 -10.61
N SER A 362 -25.04 13.76 -9.31
CA SER A 362 -26.23 13.88 -8.48
C SER A 362 -26.05 14.90 -7.36
N LEU A 363 -27.17 15.38 -6.84
CA LEU A 363 -27.25 16.09 -5.58
C LEU A 363 -27.88 15.15 -4.54
N ILE A 364 -27.20 14.95 -3.42
CA ILE A 364 -27.67 14.09 -2.32
C ILE A 364 -27.70 14.88 -1.02
N GLN A 365 -28.41 14.36 -0.03
CA GLN A 365 -28.39 14.84 1.34
C GLN A 365 -28.32 13.63 2.25
N VAL A 366 -27.30 13.54 3.10
CA VAL A 366 -27.19 12.42 4.04
C VAL A 366 -28.16 12.64 5.20
N ASP A 367 -29.14 11.76 5.36
CA ASP A 367 -30.15 11.85 6.41
C ASP A 367 -29.61 11.37 7.76
N GLN A 368 -28.83 10.30 7.76
CA GLN A 368 -28.33 9.66 8.97
C GLN A 368 -26.83 9.31 8.87
N HIS A 369 -26.13 9.47 9.98
CA HIS A 369 -24.75 9.04 10.14
C HIS A 369 -24.67 8.03 11.26
N PHE A 370 -24.11 6.87 10.97
CA PHE A 370 -23.91 5.79 11.92
C PHE A 370 -22.45 5.46 12.10
N THR A 371 -22.09 4.97 13.28
CA THR A 371 -20.85 4.22 13.46
C THR A 371 -21.11 2.72 13.22
N TYR A 372 -20.10 1.95 12.80
CA TYR A 372 -20.24 0.49 12.70
C TYR A 372 -20.69 -0.16 14.02
N GLN A 373 -20.30 0.43 15.14
CA GLN A 373 -20.71 0.04 16.48
C GLN A 373 -22.22 0.23 16.66
N GLN A 374 -22.74 1.42 16.32
CA GLN A 374 -24.19 1.68 16.36
C GLN A 374 -24.96 0.73 15.44
N VAL A 375 -24.48 0.47 14.22
CA VAL A 375 -25.14 -0.48 13.31
C VAL A 375 -25.20 -1.88 13.91
N ARG A 376 -24.13 -2.35 14.58
CA ARG A 376 -24.14 -3.65 15.26
C ARG A 376 -25.27 -3.71 16.30
N ASP A 377 -25.35 -2.69 17.14
CA ASP A 377 -26.30 -2.65 18.26
C ASP A 377 -27.76 -2.55 17.73
N LEU A 378 -27.98 -1.74 16.68
CA LEU A 378 -29.29 -1.65 15.99
C LEU A 378 -29.72 -2.98 15.36
N LEU A 379 -28.77 -3.77 14.84
CA LEU A 379 -29.07 -5.07 14.22
C LEU A 379 -29.28 -6.20 15.24
N SER A 380 -28.78 -6.08 16.46
CA SER A 380 -28.93 -7.09 17.53
C SER A 380 -30.20 -6.93 18.39
N GLU A 381 -31.05 -5.93 18.09
CA GLU A 381 -32.25 -5.57 18.87
C GLU A 381 -31.98 -5.13 20.32
N GLU A 382 -30.71 -4.84 20.65
CA GLU A 382 -30.32 -4.22 21.92
C GLU A 382 -30.30 -2.69 21.73
N ASP A 383 -31.23 -1.99 22.40
CA ASP A 383 -31.36 -0.53 22.44
C ASP A 383 -31.50 0.21 21.08
N SER A 384 -32.74 0.50 20.70
CA SER A 384 -33.04 1.47 19.64
C SER A 384 -34.36 2.22 19.90
N GLU A 385 -34.53 2.83 21.07
CA GLU A 385 -35.70 3.71 21.28
C GLU A 385 -35.60 5.04 20.51
N ALA A 386 -34.41 5.43 20.03
CA ALA A 386 -34.17 6.74 19.40
C ALA A 386 -34.17 6.75 17.86
N THR A 387 -33.91 5.62 17.20
CA THR A 387 -33.78 5.55 15.73
C THR A 387 -35.14 5.20 15.09
N PRO A 388 -35.58 5.88 14.01
CA PRO A 388 -36.83 5.55 13.33
C PRO A 388 -36.88 4.09 12.84
N THR A 389 -38.03 3.44 13.00
CA THR A 389 -38.24 2.03 12.61
C THR A 389 -37.90 1.77 11.14
N ASP A 390 -38.30 2.66 10.24
CA ASP A 390 -38.06 2.53 8.79
C ASP A 390 -36.56 2.53 8.46
N THR A 391 -35.76 3.29 9.21
CA THR A 391 -34.30 3.30 9.07
C THR A 391 -33.69 1.96 9.51
N VAL A 392 -34.16 1.40 10.62
CA VAL A 392 -33.70 0.10 11.10
C VAL A 392 -34.10 -1.01 10.13
N GLU A 393 -35.31 -0.96 9.56
CA GLU A 393 -35.76 -1.91 8.54
C GLU A 393 -34.89 -1.83 7.27
N THR A 394 -34.56 -0.62 6.82
CA THR A 394 -33.64 -0.41 5.68
C THR A 394 -32.25 -1.02 5.94
N LEU A 395 -31.70 -0.83 7.14
CA LEU A 395 -30.41 -1.43 7.52
C LEU A 395 -30.51 -2.97 7.61
N LYS A 396 -31.61 -3.51 8.15
CA LYS A 396 -31.86 -4.96 8.18
C LYS A 396 -31.95 -5.52 6.76
N ASP A 397 -32.65 -4.85 5.86
CA ASP A 397 -32.74 -5.26 4.45
C ASP A 397 -31.37 -5.23 3.76
N LEU A 398 -30.56 -4.19 3.99
CA LEU A 398 -29.20 -4.13 3.45
C LEU A 398 -28.34 -5.29 3.96
N PHE A 399 -28.23 -5.46 5.28
CA PHE A 399 -27.27 -6.38 5.90
C PHE A 399 -27.73 -7.84 5.96
N PHE A 400 -29.03 -8.11 5.92
CA PHE A 400 -29.57 -9.47 5.96
C PHE A 400 -30.13 -9.97 4.62
N SER A 401 -30.46 -9.08 3.68
CA SER A 401 -30.98 -9.49 2.36
C SER A 401 -29.99 -9.21 1.24
N VAL A 402 -29.43 -8.00 1.15
CA VAL A 402 -28.60 -7.60 -0.01
C VAL A 402 -27.15 -8.05 0.14
N CYS A 403 -26.41 -7.57 1.15
CA CYS A 403 -24.99 -7.87 1.33
C CYS A 403 -24.68 -9.39 1.36
N PRO A 404 -25.48 -10.25 2.02
CA PRO A 404 -25.21 -11.70 2.01
C PRO A 404 -25.27 -12.34 0.62
N THR A 405 -26.13 -11.84 -0.29
CA THR A 405 -26.20 -12.35 -1.66
C THR A 405 -24.94 -11.98 -2.45
N LEU A 406 -24.48 -10.73 -2.34
CA LEU A 406 -23.22 -10.27 -2.94
C LEU A 406 -22.02 -11.04 -2.41
N LYS A 407 -21.95 -11.25 -1.09
CA LYS A 407 -20.93 -12.09 -0.47
C LYS A 407 -20.95 -13.52 -1.01
N SER A 408 -22.15 -14.12 -1.13
CA SER A 408 -22.30 -15.46 -1.68
C SER A 408 -21.76 -15.56 -3.11
N GLN A 409 -22.05 -14.57 -3.97
CA GLN A 409 -21.52 -14.52 -5.34
C GLN A 409 -20.00 -14.42 -5.37
N ARG A 410 -19.41 -13.56 -4.54
CA ARG A 410 -17.95 -13.41 -4.46
C ARG A 410 -17.29 -14.73 -4.01
N LEU A 411 -17.83 -15.39 -2.98
CA LEU A 411 -17.32 -16.68 -2.51
C LEU A 411 -17.51 -17.80 -3.55
N GLN A 412 -18.65 -17.83 -4.26
CA GLN A 412 -18.89 -18.79 -5.35
C GLN A 412 -17.90 -18.62 -6.51
N ARG A 413 -17.42 -17.39 -6.74
CA ARG A 413 -16.36 -17.09 -7.71
C ARG A 413 -14.98 -17.61 -7.29
N GLY A 414 -14.80 -17.98 -6.02
CA GLY A 414 -13.55 -18.53 -5.47
C GLY A 414 -12.77 -17.56 -4.60
N SER A 415 -13.29 -16.36 -4.31
CA SER A 415 -12.69 -15.43 -3.35
C SER A 415 -12.87 -15.92 -1.90
N PHE A 416 -12.18 -15.29 -0.96
CA PHE A 416 -12.10 -15.71 0.43
C PHE A 416 -12.13 -14.51 1.38
N ASP A 417 -12.34 -14.77 2.67
CA ASP A 417 -12.26 -13.79 3.75
C ASP A 417 -11.14 -14.18 4.69
N ILE A 418 -10.38 -13.20 5.15
CA ILE A 418 -9.43 -13.41 6.24
C ILE A 418 -10.06 -12.88 7.53
N GLN A 419 -10.17 -13.76 8.53
CA GLN A 419 -10.78 -13.41 9.80
C GLN A 419 -9.76 -12.76 10.74
N LEU A 420 -9.72 -11.43 10.74
CA LEU A 420 -8.82 -10.62 11.56
C LEU A 420 -9.53 -9.35 12.03
N ASP A 421 -9.23 -8.93 13.27
CA ASP A 421 -9.79 -7.70 13.86
C ASP A 421 -9.03 -6.43 13.45
N LYS A 422 -8.37 -6.44 12.28
CA LYS A 422 -7.67 -5.27 11.72
C LYS A 422 -8.65 -4.39 10.95
N ILE A 423 -8.58 -3.08 11.19
CA ILE A 423 -9.45 -2.08 10.57
C ILE A 423 -8.72 -1.48 9.37
N SER A 424 -9.25 -1.69 8.17
CA SER A 424 -8.81 -0.98 6.96
C SER A 424 -9.35 0.45 6.97
N PRO A 425 -8.59 1.50 6.66
CA PRO A 425 -9.13 2.86 6.54
C PRO A 425 -10.07 3.03 5.34
N TYR A 426 -10.13 2.05 4.43
CA TYR A 426 -10.96 2.06 3.25
C TYR A 426 -12.23 1.20 3.44
N LYS A 427 -13.31 1.57 2.75
CA LYS A 427 -14.57 0.77 2.75
C LYS A 427 -14.53 -0.42 1.78
N ASP A 428 -13.58 -0.42 0.84
CA ASP A 428 -13.29 -1.56 -0.05
C ASP A 428 -12.22 -2.50 0.54
N GLU A 429 -11.62 -3.37 -0.27
CA GLU A 429 -10.63 -4.35 0.16
C GLU A 429 -9.27 -3.74 0.57
N GLY A 430 -9.08 -2.43 0.38
CA GLY A 430 -7.89 -1.70 0.78
C GLY A 430 -6.61 -2.20 0.10
N ARG A 431 -5.45 -1.98 0.75
CA ARG A 431 -4.14 -2.32 0.17
C ARG A 431 -3.84 -3.82 0.16
N GLY A 432 -4.45 -4.56 1.08
CA GLY A 432 -4.27 -6.01 1.22
C GLY A 432 -5.02 -6.84 0.17
N GLY A 433 -5.92 -6.22 -0.59
CA GLY A 433 -6.58 -6.89 -1.72
C GLY A 433 -7.60 -7.96 -1.34
N THR A 434 -7.98 -8.06 -0.07
CA THR A 434 -8.94 -9.06 0.40
C THR A 434 -9.87 -8.49 1.45
N VAL A 435 -11.03 -9.12 1.62
CA VAL A 435 -12.02 -8.71 2.61
C VAL A 435 -11.57 -9.22 3.98
N LEU A 436 -11.32 -8.28 4.89
CA LEU A 436 -11.05 -8.57 6.30
C LEU A 436 -12.38 -8.68 7.05
N ALA A 437 -12.68 -9.86 7.56
CA ALA A 437 -13.88 -10.13 8.34
C ALA A 437 -13.56 -10.04 9.84
N SER A 438 -14.27 -9.15 10.54
CA SER A 438 -14.24 -9.10 12.01
C SER A 438 -15.54 -9.65 12.58
N ASN A 439 -15.41 -10.51 13.60
CA ASN A 439 -16.57 -11.00 14.35
C ASN A 439 -17.18 -9.89 15.21
N ASN A 440 -16.40 -8.89 15.59
CA ASN A 440 -16.86 -7.79 16.45
C ASN A 440 -17.66 -6.75 15.65
N LEU A 441 -17.33 -6.55 14.37
CA LEU A 441 -17.95 -5.55 13.50
C LEU A 441 -18.29 -6.17 12.12
N PRO A 442 -19.23 -7.13 12.05
CA PRO A 442 -19.54 -7.87 10.81
C PRO A 442 -20.09 -6.97 9.69
N ALA A 443 -20.80 -5.90 10.06
CA ALA A 443 -21.36 -4.92 9.14
C ALA A 443 -20.29 -4.28 8.22
N ARG A 444 -19.04 -4.16 8.68
CA ARG A 444 -17.95 -3.64 7.85
C ARG A 444 -17.70 -4.52 6.63
N SER A 445 -17.42 -5.80 6.86
CA SER A 445 -17.14 -6.76 5.78
C SER A 445 -18.33 -6.93 4.82
N LEU A 446 -19.56 -6.81 5.34
CA LEU A 446 -20.77 -6.87 4.52
C LEU A 446 -20.96 -5.62 3.66
N LEU A 447 -20.66 -4.43 4.19
CA LEU A 447 -20.71 -3.19 3.41
C LEU A 447 -19.60 -3.15 2.33
N THR A 448 -18.45 -3.76 2.61
CA THR A 448 -17.36 -3.93 1.63
C THR A 448 -17.82 -4.66 0.37
N GLU A 449 -18.81 -5.55 0.43
CA GLU A 449 -19.37 -6.19 -0.76
C GLU A 449 -20.03 -5.19 -1.73
N VAL A 450 -20.71 -4.18 -1.18
CA VAL A 450 -21.32 -3.10 -1.95
C VAL A 450 -20.23 -2.22 -2.56
N ALA A 451 -19.16 -1.96 -1.82
CA ALA A 451 -18.01 -1.21 -2.31
C ALA A 451 -17.29 -1.90 -3.48
N ILE A 452 -17.04 -3.20 -3.35
CA ILE A 452 -16.44 -4.02 -4.42
C ILE A 452 -17.33 -4.04 -5.66
N LEU A 453 -18.66 -4.10 -5.49
CA LEU A 453 -19.60 -4.02 -6.60
C LEU A 453 -19.50 -2.68 -7.36
N ALA A 454 -19.37 -1.55 -6.66
CA ALA A 454 -19.16 -0.25 -7.30
C ALA A 454 -17.89 -0.23 -8.16
N GLY A 455 -16.77 -0.68 -7.59
CA GLY A 455 -15.49 -0.76 -8.32
C GLY A 455 -15.58 -1.64 -9.57
N LYS A 456 -16.29 -2.78 -9.46
CA LYS A 456 -16.56 -3.67 -10.58
C LYS A 456 -17.39 -3.00 -11.69
N VAL A 457 -18.50 -2.37 -11.32
CA VAL A 457 -19.41 -1.66 -12.24
C VAL A 457 -18.67 -0.55 -12.99
N VAL A 458 -17.87 0.26 -12.29
CA VAL A 458 -17.10 1.36 -12.90
C VAL A 458 -16.06 0.83 -13.89
N ALA A 459 -15.31 -0.21 -13.51
CA ALA A 459 -14.30 -0.80 -14.40
C ALA A 459 -14.94 -1.37 -15.68
N GLU A 460 -16.03 -2.13 -15.54
CA GLU A 460 -16.77 -2.68 -16.69
C GLU A 460 -17.34 -1.58 -17.58
N HIS A 461 -17.86 -0.52 -16.98
CA HIS A 461 -18.44 0.59 -17.72
C HIS A 461 -17.40 1.31 -18.57
N LEU A 462 -16.28 1.72 -17.96
CA LEU A 462 -15.21 2.41 -18.68
C LEU A 462 -14.60 1.53 -19.78
N GLN A 463 -14.43 0.23 -19.51
CA GLN A 463 -13.93 -0.72 -20.50
C GLN A 463 -14.90 -0.89 -21.68
N ALA A 464 -16.20 -1.08 -21.42
CA ALA A 464 -17.21 -1.26 -22.47
C ALA A 464 -17.32 -0.02 -23.38
N LEU A 465 -17.02 1.15 -22.83
CA LEU A 465 -16.97 2.43 -23.55
C LEU A 465 -15.60 2.73 -24.18
N ASN A 466 -14.62 1.84 -24.00
CA ASN A 466 -13.24 1.97 -24.47
C ASN A 466 -12.60 3.29 -24.02
N LEU A 467 -12.85 3.65 -22.76
CA LEU A 467 -12.30 4.82 -22.09
C LEU A 467 -11.10 4.43 -21.23
N PRO A 468 -10.14 5.35 -21.03
CA PRO A 468 -8.98 5.12 -20.18
C PRO A 468 -9.40 4.85 -18.72
N CYS A 469 -8.75 3.89 -18.07
CA CYS A 469 -9.02 3.49 -16.70
C CYS A 469 -7.71 3.13 -15.98
N ILE A 470 -7.64 3.41 -14.68
CA ILE A 470 -6.60 2.85 -13.81
C ILE A 470 -7.21 1.64 -13.11
N TYR A 471 -6.91 0.45 -13.61
CA TYR A 471 -7.36 -0.81 -13.03
C TYR A 471 -6.58 -1.14 -11.76
N CYS A 472 -7.23 -1.86 -10.84
CA CYS A 472 -6.65 -2.41 -9.62
C CYS A 472 -6.62 -3.95 -9.74
N GLY A 473 -5.44 -4.54 -9.60
CA GLY A 473 -5.23 -5.98 -9.62
C GLY A 473 -4.31 -6.44 -8.49
N GLN A 474 -4.20 -7.75 -8.32
CA GLN A 474 -3.39 -8.37 -7.28
C GLN A 474 -2.83 -9.67 -7.83
N SER A 475 -1.50 -9.79 -7.80
CA SER A 475 -0.80 -11.01 -8.19
C SER A 475 -1.06 -12.14 -7.20
N GLU A 476 -0.81 -13.37 -7.65
CA GLU A 476 -0.78 -14.51 -6.75
C GLU A 476 0.37 -14.40 -5.72
N PRO A 477 0.22 -15.04 -4.55
CA PRO A 477 1.26 -15.18 -3.53
C PRO A 477 2.51 -15.92 -4.01
N ASP A 478 3.63 -15.76 -3.30
CA ASP A 478 4.83 -16.56 -3.56
C ASP A 478 4.67 -17.95 -2.93
N TRP A 479 5.04 -19.00 -3.68
CA TRP A 479 4.93 -20.38 -3.19
C TRP A 479 5.74 -20.62 -1.92
N ASP A 480 6.96 -20.09 -1.83
CA ASP A 480 7.85 -20.30 -0.68
C ASP A 480 7.23 -19.77 0.63
N GLU A 481 6.60 -18.59 0.58
CA GLU A 481 5.91 -17.99 1.74
C GLU A 481 4.70 -18.83 2.17
N LEU A 482 3.95 -19.37 1.19
CA LEU A 482 2.81 -20.23 1.46
C LEU A 482 3.23 -21.62 1.98
N GLU A 483 4.31 -22.19 1.46
CA GLU A 483 4.79 -23.52 1.82
C GLU A 483 5.14 -23.61 3.31
N ASP A 484 5.79 -22.59 3.85
CA ASP A 484 6.12 -22.53 5.28
C ASP A 484 4.87 -22.48 6.17
N LEU A 485 3.84 -21.74 5.74
CA LEU A 485 2.54 -21.73 6.42
C LEU A 485 1.82 -23.08 6.32
N LEU A 486 1.88 -23.76 5.17
CA LEU A 486 1.29 -25.09 4.99
C LEU A 486 1.97 -26.13 5.90
N LYS A 487 3.31 -26.10 6.00
CA LYS A 487 4.07 -26.95 6.94
C LYS A 487 3.63 -26.71 8.38
N LEU A 488 3.49 -25.44 8.78
CA LEU A 488 3.01 -25.08 10.11
C LEU A 488 1.60 -25.61 10.37
N ALA A 489 0.67 -25.39 9.43
CA ALA A 489 -0.70 -25.85 9.54
C ALA A 489 -0.80 -27.38 9.60
N ASN A 490 -0.02 -28.10 8.78
CA ASN A 490 0.07 -29.56 8.80
C ASN A 490 0.57 -30.10 10.14
N ASN A 491 1.58 -29.47 10.74
CA ASN A 491 2.06 -29.83 12.08
C ASN A 491 1.02 -29.57 13.18
N LEU A 492 0.13 -28.60 12.98
CA LEU A 492 -1.03 -28.37 13.84
C LEU A 492 -2.21 -29.31 13.56
N GLY A 493 -2.05 -30.28 12.65
CA GLY A 493 -3.05 -31.29 12.33
C GLY A 493 -4.07 -30.87 11.27
N ALA A 494 -3.87 -29.76 10.57
CA ALA A 494 -4.66 -29.45 9.38
C ALA A 494 -4.16 -30.33 8.23
N GLU A 495 -4.94 -31.28 7.70
CA GLU A 495 -4.49 -32.10 6.56
C GLU A 495 -4.59 -31.31 5.24
N LEU A 496 -3.56 -30.50 4.95
CA LEU A 496 -3.52 -29.62 3.78
C LEU A 496 -2.47 -30.09 2.78
N ASN A 497 -2.91 -30.36 1.55
CA ASN A 497 -2.05 -30.76 0.46
C ASN A 497 -2.25 -29.82 -0.73
N LEU A 498 -1.26 -28.98 -0.98
CA LEU A 498 -1.06 -28.24 -2.23
C LEU A 498 0.32 -28.63 -2.76
N THR A 499 0.49 -28.68 -4.08
CA THR A 499 1.79 -29.05 -4.70
C THR A 499 2.35 -27.89 -5.49
N ALA A 500 3.68 -27.69 -5.45
CA ALA A 500 4.38 -26.61 -6.14
C ALA A 500 4.22 -26.62 -7.68
N GLU A 501 3.79 -27.74 -8.28
CA GLU A 501 3.48 -27.81 -9.72
C GLU A 501 2.12 -27.17 -10.08
N GLU A 502 1.28 -26.86 -9.09
CA GLU A 502 -0.03 -26.22 -9.29
C GLU A 502 0.05 -24.70 -9.09
N GLU A 503 -0.53 -23.96 -10.05
CA GLU A 503 -0.76 -22.51 -9.92
C GLU A 503 -1.64 -22.25 -8.68
N ILE A 504 -1.22 -21.31 -7.82
CA ILE A 504 -1.94 -20.97 -6.59
C ILE A 504 -3.22 -20.25 -6.97
N LYS A 505 -4.37 -20.79 -6.52
CA LYS A 505 -5.68 -20.21 -6.84
C LYS A 505 -6.31 -19.54 -5.62
N PRO A 506 -7.17 -18.53 -5.83
CA PRO A 506 -7.96 -17.95 -4.74
C PRO A 506 -8.79 -18.99 -3.97
N ASN A 507 -9.26 -20.03 -4.65
CA ASN A 507 -10.03 -21.10 -4.03
C ASN A 507 -9.20 -21.94 -3.04
N ASP A 508 -7.87 -21.98 -3.21
CA ASP A 508 -6.98 -22.64 -2.25
C ASP A 508 -6.98 -21.86 -0.93
N TYR A 509 -6.90 -20.53 -0.99
CA TYR A 509 -7.05 -19.65 0.17
C TYR A 509 -8.44 -19.76 0.81
N GLN A 510 -9.49 -19.93 0.01
CA GLN A 510 -10.83 -20.20 0.53
C GLN A 510 -10.89 -21.52 1.32
N ASN A 511 -10.20 -22.56 0.84
CA ASN A 511 -10.11 -23.83 1.57
C ASN A 511 -9.24 -23.71 2.83
N LEU A 512 -8.13 -22.98 2.76
CA LEU A 512 -7.25 -22.72 3.90
C LEU A 512 -7.96 -22.01 5.04
N THR A 513 -8.64 -20.89 4.75
CA THR A 513 -9.41 -20.12 5.73
C THR A 513 -10.50 -20.96 6.42
N ARG A 514 -11.19 -21.82 5.65
CA ARG A 514 -12.18 -22.77 6.18
C ARG A 514 -11.53 -23.80 7.11
N THR A 515 -10.39 -24.36 6.72
CA THR A 515 -9.65 -25.34 7.55
C THR A 515 -9.09 -24.70 8.82
N PHE A 516 -8.53 -23.49 8.71
CA PHE A 516 -7.97 -22.75 9.84
C PHE A 516 -9.01 -22.41 10.89
N SER A 517 -10.27 -22.21 10.51
CA SER A 517 -11.38 -21.96 11.46
C SER A 517 -11.59 -23.08 12.48
N ALA A 518 -11.13 -24.31 12.19
CA ALA A 518 -11.22 -25.45 13.10
C ALA A 518 -9.99 -25.61 14.03
N SER A 519 -8.91 -24.86 13.78
CA SER A 519 -7.67 -24.94 14.57
C SER A 519 -7.82 -24.23 15.93
N SER A 520 -7.00 -24.59 16.92
CA SER A 520 -6.85 -23.78 18.15
C SER A 520 -6.11 -22.47 17.90
N SER A 521 -5.32 -22.40 16.83
CA SER A 521 -4.43 -21.26 16.50
C SER A 521 -4.97 -20.40 15.36
N VAL A 522 -6.30 -20.30 15.22
CA VAL A 522 -7.00 -19.59 14.11
C VAL A 522 -6.47 -18.19 13.85
N LYS A 523 -6.20 -17.42 14.92
CA LYS A 523 -5.75 -16.03 14.79
C LYS A 523 -4.35 -15.95 14.17
N VAL A 524 -3.42 -16.76 14.67
CA VAL A 524 -2.04 -16.81 14.15
C VAL A 524 -2.02 -17.30 12.71
N LEU A 525 -2.78 -18.34 12.38
CA LEU A 525 -2.85 -18.88 11.02
C LEU A 525 -3.44 -17.87 10.03
N ASN A 526 -4.52 -17.15 10.38
CA ASN A 526 -5.07 -16.10 9.53
C ASN A 526 -4.13 -14.90 9.40
N TYR A 527 -3.41 -14.54 10.47
CA TYR A 527 -2.42 -13.47 10.44
C TYR A 527 -1.28 -13.80 9.46
N LEU A 528 -0.69 -15.00 9.57
CA LEU A 528 0.35 -15.46 8.65
C LEU A 528 -0.19 -15.63 7.22
N LEU A 529 -1.42 -16.11 7.04
CA LEU A 529 -2.05 -16.20 5.73
C LEU A 529 -2.19 -14.82 5.07
N GLN A 530 -2.54 -13.78 5.83
CA GLN A 530 -2.58 -12.42 5.30
C GLN A 530 -1.19 -11.96 4.83
N GLU A 531 -0.13 -12.26 5.58
CA GLU A 531 1.23 -11.83 5.22
C GLU A 531 1.76 -12.47 3.93
N THR A 532 1.24 -13.64 3.52
CA THR A 532 1.56 -14.24 2.21
C THR A 532 0.98 -13.46 1.02
N LEU A 533 -0.03 -12.62 1.23
CA LEU A 533 -0.69 -11.91 0.13
C LEU A 533 0.16 -10.75 -0.38
N LYS A 534 0.27 -10.63 -1.70
CA LYS A 534 0.88 -9.45 -2.34
C LYS A 534 -0.05 -8.24 -2.25
N LEU A 535 0.52 -7.04 -2.19
CA LEU A 535 -0.26 -5.80 -2.23
C LEU A 535 -0.96 -5.63 -3.58
N VAL A 536 -2.11 -4.94 -3.56
CA VAL A 536 -2.76 -4.51 -4.80
C VAL A 536 -1.86 -3.56 -5.60
N ARG A 537 -1.95 -3.66 -6.92
CA ARG A 537 -1.21 -2.84 -7.87
C ARG A 537 -2.14 -2.24 -8.90
N TYR A 538 -1.87 -0.98 -9.23
CA TYR A 538 -2.51 -0.26 -10.30
C TYR A 538 -1.90 -0.59 -11.67
N SER A 539 -2.74 -0.54 -12.70
CA SER A 539 -2.36 -0.73 -14.09
C SER A 539 -3.25 0.10 -15.01
N SER A 540 -2.69 0.52 -16.15
CA SER A 540 -3.45 1.15 -17.24
C SER A 540 -4.23 0.14 -18.10
N HIS A 541 -3.98 -1.15 -17.87
CA HIS A 541 -4.60 -2.27 -18.57
C HIS A 541 -5.26 -3.21 -17.56
N PRO A 542 -6.35 -3.91 -17.92
CA PRO A 542 -6.98 -4.87 -17.04
C PRO A 542 -6.00 -5.94 -16.52
N LEU A 543 -6.08 -6.21 -15.22
CA LEU A 543 -5.31 -7.25 -14.55
C LEU A 543 -6.23 -8.15 -13.72
N PRO A 544 -5.82 -9.40 -13.44
CA PRO A 544 -6.51 -10.24 -12.46
C PRO A 544 -6.36 -9.67 -11.05
N HIS A 545 -7.31 -10.02 -10.19
CA HIS A 545 -7.31 -9.67 -8.78
C HIS A 545 -7.46 -10.94 -7.94
N PHE A 546 -6.36 -11.41 -7.36
CA PHE A 546 -6.30 -12.65 -6.60
C PHE A 546 -7.32 -12.73 -5.45
N GLY A 547 -7.26 -11.82 -4.48
CA GLY A 547 -8.10 -11.87 -3.28
C GLY A 547 -9.61 -11.75 -3.56
N LEU A 548 -9.99 -10.99 -4.59
CA LEU A 548 -11.38 -10.86 -5.05
C LEU A 548 -11.82 -11.90 -6.07
N ALA A 549 -10.90 -12.77 -6.51
CA ALA A 549 -11.07 -13.76 -7.58
C ALA A 549 -11.67 -13.16 -8.87
N TYR A 550 -11.32 -11.92 -9.21
CA TYR A 550 -11.71 -11.34 -10.50
C TYR A 550 -10.66 -11.71 -11.55
N PRO A 551 -11.05 -12.27 -12.71
CA PRO A 551 -10.10 -12.60 -13.79
C PRO A 551 -9.58 -11.33 -14.48
N SER A 552 -10.39 -10.28 -14.53
CA SER A 552 -10.06 -8.97 -15.06
C SER A 552 -11.10 -7.93 -14.62
N ASN A 553 -10.78 -6.65 -14.85
CA ASN A 553 -11.72 -5.52 -14.80
C ASN A 553 -12.26 -5.24 -13.39
N TYR A 554 -11.38 -4.67 -12.57
CA TYR A 554 -11.72 -4.08 -11.28
C TYR A 554 -10.96 -2.76 -11.12
N THR A 555 -11.55 -1.79 -10.45
CA THR A 555 -10.92 -0.50 -10.12
C THR A 555 -11.37 -0.04 -8.75
N HIS A 556 -10.50 0.69 -8.06
CA HIS A 556 -10.92 1.53 -6.95
C HIS A 556 -11.65 2.77 -7.45
N CYS A 557 -12.70 3.19 -6.76
CA CYS A 557 -13.43 4.43 -7.06
C CYS A 557 -14.11 5.09 -5.87
N LEU A 558 -14.07 4.47 -4.67
CA LEU A 558 -14.80 4.94 -3.49
C LEU A 558 -14.06 5.97 -2.66
N SER A 559 -12.75 6.13 -2.82
CA SER A 559 -11.94 6.95 -1.92
C SER A 559 -11.16 8.10 -2.58
N PRO A 560 -11.81 9.00 -3.34
CA PRO A 560 -11.13 10.08 -4.06
C PRO A 560 -10.48 11.14 -3.15
N LEU A 561 -10.84 11.25 -1.86
CA LEU A 561 -10.14 12.12 -0.91
C LEU A 561 -8.89 11.48 -0.32
N GLN A 562 -8.71 10.17 -0.49
CA GLN A 562 -7.62 9.40 0.13
C GLN A 562 -6.70 8.72 -0.88
N ARG A 563 -7.16 8.43 -2.09
CA ARG A 563 -6.41 7.77 -3.15
C ARG A 563 -6.50 8.57 -4.45
N TYR A 564 -5.36 8.94 -5.00
CA TYR A 564 -5.32 9.68 -6.27
C TYR A 564 -5.83 8.84 -7.45
N ALA A 565 -5.70 7.51 -7.40
CA ALA A 565 -6.25 6.61 -8.40
C ALA A 565 -7.78 6.79 -8.53
N ASP A 566 -8.50 6.82 -7.40
CA ASP A 566 -9.94 7.05 -7.33
C ASP A 566 -10.31 8.44 -7.85
N LEU A 567 -9.56 9.48 -7.48
CA LEU A 567 -9.74 10.84 -8.00
C LEU A 567 -9.57 10.89 -9.53
N TRP A 568 -8.59 10.15 -10.06
CA TRP A 568 -8.35 10.07 -11.49
C TRP A 568 -9.48 9.34 -12.23
N VAL A 569 -9.94 8.20 -11.70
CA VAL A 569 -11.10 7.47 -12.24
C VAL A 569 -12.37 8.34 -12.19
N GLN A 570 -12.57 9.06 -11.08
CA GLN A 570 -13.66 10.01 -10.92
C GLN A 570 -13.61 11.12 -11.99
N ARG A 571 -12.41 11.59 -12.36
CA ARG A 571 -12.23 12.60 -13.43
C ARG A 571 -12.68 12.06 -14.78
N VAL A 572 -12.37 10.80 -15.10
CA VAL A 572 -12.85 10.16 -16.33
C VAL A 572 -14.38 10.03 -16.32
N LEU A 573 -14.98 9.61 -15.20
CA LEU A 573 -16.44 9.54 -15.06
C LEU A 573 -17.10 10.91 -15.22
N LYS A 574 -16.54 11.97 -14.64
CA LYS A 574 -17.05 13.32 -14.82
C LYS A 574 -17.00 13.76 -16.28
N LEU A 575 -15.86 13.57 -16.95
CA LEU A 575 -15.69 13.90 -18.37
C LEU A 575 -16.67 13.13 -19.26
N LEU A 576 -16.88 11.83 -18.98
CA LEU A 576 -17.88 11.03 -19.66
C LEU A 576 -19.28 11.66 -19.53
N LEU A 577 -19.66 12.07 -18.32
CA LEU A 577 -20.99 12.58 -18.03
C LEU A 577 -21.22 14.03 -18.47
N THR A 578 -20.17 14.84 -18.62
CA THR A 578 -20.29 16.26 -19.01
C THR A 578 -19.91 16.55 -20.46
N GLU A 579 -18.91 15.84 -20.99
CA GLU A 579 -18.34 16.09 -22.33
C GLU A 579 -18.51 14.91 -23.30
N GLY A 580 -19.01 13.78 -22.83
CA GLY A 580 -19.23 12.59 -23.64
C GLY A 580 -20.24 12.82 -24.76
N LYS A 581 -19.88 12.40 -25.98
CA LYS A 581 -20.79 12.45 -27.14
C LYS A 581 -21.79 11.30 -27.08
N ASP A 582 -23.00 11.61 -26.63
CA ASP A 582 -24.16 10.72 -26.56
C ASP A 582 -24.70 10.29 -27.94
N ARG A 583 -24.24 10.91 -29.03
CA ARG A 583 -24.68 10.62 -30.41
C ARG A 583 -23.55 10.72 -31.42
N ARG A 584 -23.63 9.89 -32.47
CA ARG A 584 -22.67 9.87 -33.59
C ARG A 584 -22.57 11.20 -34.33
N SER A 585 -23.70 11.89 -34.52
CA SER A 585 -23.74 13.16 -35.26
C SER A 585 -24.90 14.03 -34.78
N LYS A 586 -24.82 15.34 -35.04
CA LYS A 586 -25.90 16.30 -34.76
C LYS A 586 -27.21 15.98 -35.49
N ILE A 587 -27.19 15.13 -36.51
CA ILE A 587 -28.37 14.71 -37.28
C ILE A 587 -29.18 13.65 -36.52
N VAL A 588 -28.52 12.80 -35.74
CA VAL A 588 -29.19 11.81 -34.90
C VAL A 588 -29.80 12.55 -33.70
N LYS A 589 -31.13 12.53 -33.61
CA LYS A 589 -31.87 13.29 -32.58
C LYS A 589 -31.94 12.58 -31.23
N VAL A 590 -31.81 11.25 -31.21
CA VAL A 590 -31.88 10.43 -30.00
C VAL A 590 -30.45 10.04 -29.62
N GLY A 591 -29.99 10.53 -28.48
CA GLY A 591 -28.72 10.10 -27.86
C GLY A 591 -28.91 8.83 -27.04
N VAL A 592 -27.80 8.21 -26.66
CA VAL A 592 -27.79 7.10 -25.68
C VAL A 592 -27.49 7.64 -24.29
N ASN A 593 -28.01 6.99 -23.24
CA ASN A 593 -27.62 7.32 -21.88
C ASN A 593 -26.21 6.77 -21.60
N LEU A 594 -25.20 7.63 -21.72
CA LEU A 594 -23.80 7.26 -21.53
C LEU A 594 -23.48 6.75 -20.12
N GLY A 595 -24.25 7.10 -19.10
CA GLY A 595 -24.05 6.61 -17.73
C GLY A 595 -24.68 5.24 -17.47
N SER A 596 -25.57 4.77 -18.34
CA SER A 596 -26.28 3.50 -18.16
C SER A 596 -25.61 2.37 -18.92
N ASN A 597 -25.59 1.16 -18.35
CA ASN A 597 -25.16 -0.04 -19.08
C ASN A 597 -26.01 -0.34 -20.33
N SER A 598 -27.20 0.26 -20.45
CA SER A 598 -28.04 0.15 -21.65
C SER A 598 -27.36 0.67 -22.93
N CYS A 599 -26.38 1.58 -22.83
CA CYS A 599 -25.65 2.08 -24.01
C CYS A 599 -24.58 1.13 -24.54
N HIS A 600 -24.25 0.06 -23.81
CA HIS A 600 -23.24 -0.90 -24.19
C HIS A 600 -23.59 -1.57 -25.52
N GLY A 601 -22.60 -1.71 -26.41
CA GLY A 601 -22.79 -2.25 -27.75
C GLY A 601 -23.52 -1.33 -28.74
N GLN A 602 -24.07 -0.19 -28.31
CA GLN A 602 -24.70 0.80 -29.20
C GLN A 602 -23.74 1.87 -29.72
N ILE A 603 -22.58 2.01 -29.06
CA ILE A 603 -21.59 3.04 -29.35
C ILE A 603 -20.46 2.45 -30.21
N HIS A 604 -20.26 3.05 -31.39
CA HIS A 604 -19.21 2.68 -32.33
C HIS A 604 -18.38 3.91 -32.76
N TRP A 605 -18.35 4.96 -31.92
CA TRP A 605 -17.65 6.22 -32.17
C TRP A 605 -16.89 6.64 -30.91
N ASN A 606 -15.90 7.52 -31.07
CA ASN A 606 -15.15 8.06 -29.92
C ASN A 606 -16.07 8.97 -29.10
N ILE A 607 -16.31 8.56 -27.85
CA ILE A 607 -17.18 9.28 -26.90
C ILE A 607 -16.55 10.60 -26.51
N LEU A 608 -15.27 10.57 -26.15
CA LEU A 608 -14.49 11.77 -25.85
C LEU A 608 -13.80 12.31 -27.12
N PRO A 609 -13.44 13.61 -27.15
CA PRO A 609 -12.53 14.13 -28.17
C PRO A 609 -11.21 13.36 -28.16
N SER A 610 -10.69 12.97 -29.34
CA SER A 610 -9.49 12.13 -29.45
C SER A 610 -8.28 12.70 -28.70
N GLN A 611 -8.09 14.02 -28.75
CA GLN A 611 -7.00 14.67 -28.03
C GLN A 611 -7.11 14.48 -26.51
N ILE A 612 -8.31 14.64 -25.93
CA ILE A 612 -8.53 14.46 -24.48
C ILE A 612 -8.30 13.00 -24.10
N GLN A 613 -8.79 12.07 -24.92
CA GLN A 613 -8.60 10.64 -24.67
C GLN A 613 -7.12 10.25 -24.73
N GLU A 614 -6.39 10.66 -25.77
CA GLU A 614 -4.95 10.41 -25.91
C GLU A 614 -4.16 10.98 -24.71
N GLU A 615 -4.48 12.20 -24.27
CA GLU A 615 -3.85 12.80 -23.10
C GLU A 615 -4.12 12.03 -21.80
N LEU A 616 -5.33 11.47 -21.63
CA LEU A 616 -5.66 10.64 -20.47
C LEU A 616 -4.95 9.29 -20.52
N GLU A 617 -4.85 8.67 -21.70
CA GLU A 617 -4.12 7.42 -21.89
C GLU A 617 -2.65 7.61 -21.53
N GLU A 618 -1.99 8.61 -22.10
CA GLU A 618 -0.59 8.96 -21.79
C GLU A 618 -0.40 9.23 -20.29
N GLU A 619 -1.29 10.02 -19.68
CA GLU A 619 -1.23 10.32 -18.26
C GLU A 619 -1.38 9.07 -17.38
N SER A 620 -2.31 8.17 -17.71
CA SER A 620 -2.54 6.93 -16.98
C SER A 620 -1.31 6.03 -17.00
N HIS A 621 -0.63 5.91 -18.15
CA HIS A 621 0.59 5.10 -18.26
C HIS A 621 1.75 5.68 -17.44
N LEU A 622 1.87 7.01 -17.38
CA LEU A 622 2.94 7.68 -16.64
C LEU A 622 2.76 7.62 -15.13
N ILE A 623 1.51 7.74 -14.64
CA ILE A 623 1.25 7.87 -13.22
C ILE A 623 1.21 6.51 -12.49
N VAL A 624 0.87 5.42 -13.17
CA VAL A 624 0.68 4.09 -12.55
C VAL A 624 1.88 3.63 -11.71
N SER A 625 3.11 3.75 -12.24
CA SER A 625 4.32 3.35 -11.48
C SER A 625 4.43 4.16 -10.19
N HIS A 626 4.28 5.48 -10.29
CA HIS A 626 4.34 6.37 -9.14
C HIS A 626 3.25 6.05 -8.10
N LEU A 627 2.02 5.76 -8.52
CA LEU A 627 0.95 5.37 -7.57
C LEU A 627 1.27 4.07 -6.85
N ASN A 628 1.83 3.09 -7.54
CA ASN A 628 2.26 1.82 -6.94
C ASN A 628 3.37 2.04 -5.92
N ASP A 629 4.38 2.85 -6.26
CA ASP A 629 5.48 3.19 -5.36
C ASP A 629 4.98 3.93 -4.11
N ARG A 630 4.10 4.93 -4.28
CA ARG A 630 3.49 5.66 -3.16
C ARG A 630 2.62 4.77 -2.28
N SER A 631 1.87 3.84 -2.88
CA SER A 631 1.03 2.88 -2.15
C SER A 631 1.89 1.91 -1.32
N LYS A 632 2.98 1.41 -1.90
CA LYS A 632 3.94 0.56 -1.21
C LYS A 632 4.62 1.29 -0.05
N ILE A 633 5.09 2.52 -0.27
CA ILE A 633 5.72 3.32 0.79
C ILE A 633 4.74 3.57 1.94
N ALA A 634 3.46 3.82 1.65
CA ALA A 634 2.42 4.00 2.66
C ALA A 634 2.20 2.71 3.47
N GLU A 635 2.03 1.57 2.81
CA GLU A 635 1.88 0.28 3.49
C GLU A 635 3.10 -0.07 4.34
N ASP A 636 4.32 0.08 3.79
CA ASP A 636 5.56 -0.20 4.52
C ASP A 636 5.66 0.69 5.78
N ALA A 637 5.27 1.96 5.69
CA ALA A 637 5.26 2.87 6.84
C ALA A 637 4.19 2.50 7.88
N GLU A 638 2.99 2.14 7.45
CA GLU A 638 1.91 1.71 8.34
C GLU A 638 2.26 0.41 9.07
N LYS A 639 2.86 -0.57 8.36
CA LYS A 639 3.41 -1.80 8.96
C LYS A 639 4.57 -1.50 9.93
N ASP A 640 5.47 -0.58 9.58
CA ASP A 640 6.58 -0.20 10.44
C ASP A 640 6.11 0.41 11.76
N LEU A 641 5.07 1.25 11.72
CA LEU A 641 4.43 1.77 12.93
C LEU A 641 3.78 0.65 13.76
N GLU A 642 3.10 -0.29 13.10
CA GLU A 642 2.52 -1.45 13.78
C GLU A 642 3.63 -2.24 14.52
N GLY A 643 4.77 -2.45 13.88
CA GLY A 643 5.96 -3.08 14.46
C GLY A 643 6.55 -2.30 15.64
N LEU A 644 6.69 -0.97 15.55
CA LEU A 644 7.15 -0.14 16.66
C LEU A 644 6.21 -0.22 17.86
N LYS A 645 4.90 -0.15 17.65
CA LYS A 645 3.90 -0.30 18.72
C LYS A 645 3.93 -1.69 19.36
N LYS A 646 4.15 -2.74 18.56
CA LYS A 646 4.36 -4.10 19.07
C LYS A 646 5.62 -4.15 19.95
N ALA A 647 6.73 -3.57 19.49
CA ALA A 647 7.97 -3.50 20.25
C ALA A 647 7.83 -2.70 21.56
N GLU A 648 7.15 -1.53 21.54
CA GLU A 648 6.84 -0.72 22.73
C GLU A 648 6.08 -1.55 23.77
N LYS A 649 4.98 -2.19 23.35
CA LYS A 649 4.14 -3.03 24.20
C LYS A 649 4.92 -4.21 24.80
N MET A 650 5.86 -4.77 24.05
CA MET A 650 6.70 -5.87 24.53
C MET A 650 7.78 -5.40 25.50
N LYS A 651 8.30 -4.19 25.33
CA LYS A 651 9.25 -3.57 26.25
C LYS A 651 8.63 -3.32 27.63
N GLU A 652 7.36 -2.91 27.70
CA GLU A 652 6.61 -2.81 28.97
C GLU A 652 6.42 -4.17 29.67
N LYS A 653 6.56 -5.26 28.91
CA LYS A 653 6.35 -6.63 29.35
C LYS A 653 7.64 -7.44 29.49
N MET A 654 8.80 -6.77 29.54
CA MET A 654 10.07 -7.44 29.79
C MET A 654 10.05 -8.25 31.10
N GLY A 655 10.58 -9.48 31.04
CA GLY A 655 10.58 -10.43 32.15
C GLY A 655 9.26 -11.15 32.40
N GLN A 656 8.20 -10.87 31.62
CA GLN A 656 6.95 -11.63 31.69
C GLN A 656 7.00 -12.85 30.77
N VAL A 657 6.27 -13.90 31.17
CA VAL A 657 6.18 -15.16 30.44
C VAL A 657 4.89 -15.19 29.61
N PHE A 658 5.02 -15.57 28.35
CA PHE A 658 3.93 -15.71 27.39
C PHE A 658 3.92 -17.10 26.79
N ARG A 659 2.72 -17.57 26.42
CA ARG A 659 2.56 -18.74 25.56
C ARG A 659 2.66 -18.27 24.10
N GLY A 660 3.44 -18.99 23.33
CA GLY A 660 3.62 -18.73 21.91
C GLY A 660 3.72 -20.01 21.10
N LEU A 661 3.58 -19.85 19.80
CA LEU A 661 3.64 -20.91 18.81
C LEU A 661 4.94 -20.79 18.03
N ILE A 662 5.69 -21.88 17.86
CA ILE A 662 6.87 -21.88 16.99
C ILE A 662 6.42 -21.77 15.53
N THR A 663 6.72 -20.64 14.88
CA THR A 663 6.34 -20.34 13.49
C THR A 663 7.47 -20.57 12.49
N GLY A 664 8.72 -20.66 12.95
CA GLY A 664 9.86 -20.94 12.08
C GLY A 664 11.03 -21.50 12.86
N VAL A 665 11.79 -22.41 12.26
CA VAL A 665 12.98 -23.01 12.88
C VAL A 665 14.16 -22.93 11.93
N GLN A 666 15.26 -22.36 12.40
CA GLN A 666 16.50 -22.18 11.65
C GLN A 666 17.70 -22.72 12.43
N SER A 667 18.87 -22.75 11.77
CA SER A 667 20.09 -23.27 12.39
C SER A 667 20.57 -22.45 13.61
N TYR A 668 20.22 -21.17 13.68
CA TYR A 668 20.65 -20.27 14.76
C TYR A 668 19.59 -20.07 15.86
N GLY A 669 18.36 -20.56 15.67
CA GLY A 669 17.26 -20.29 16.59
C GLY A 669 15.92 -20.67 16.00
N PHE A 670 14.85 -20.32 16.72
CA PHE A 670 13.49 -20.47 16.25
C PHE A 670 12.67 -19.24 16.59
N PHE A 671 11.69 -18.95 15.74
CA PHE A 671 10.77 -17.84 15.88
C PHE A 671 9.50 -18.31 16.60
N VAL A 672 9.02 -17.48 17.50
CA VAL A 672 7.85 -17.75 18.33
C VAL A 672 6.87 -16.60 18.18
N GLU A 673 5.67 -16.92 17.71
CA GLU A 673 4.55 -15.98 17.63
C GLU A 673 3.74 -16.03 18.93
N ILE A 674 3.70 -14.92 19.66
CA ILE A 674 2.91 -14.79 20.89
C ILE A 674 1.44 -14.65 20.53
N SER A 675 0.66 -15.70 20.78
CA SER A 675 -0.69 -15.87 20.21
C SER A 675 -1.69 -14.75 20.55
N ASP A 676 -1.57 -14.16 21.74
CA ASP A 676 -2.48 -13.09 22.19
C ASP A 676 -2.13 -11.71 21.64
N LEU A 677 -0.88 -11.52 21.24
CA LEU A 677 -0.34 -10.21 20.84
C LEU A 677 -0.03 -10.12 19.35
N LEU A 678 0.04 -11.26 18.66
CA LEU A 678 0.49 -11.38 17.26
C LEU A 678 1.85 -10.68 17.06
N VAL A 679 2.78 -11.03 17.95
CA VAL A 679 4.15 -10.51 17.97
C VAL A 679 5.11 -11.67 17.87
N GLU A 680 5.97 -11.61 16.86
CA GLU A 680 7.07 -12.54 16.66
C GLU A 680 8.27 -12.15 17.52
N GLY A 681 8.93 -13.15 18.12
CA GLY A 681 10.24 -12.98 18.73
C GLY A 681 11.17 -14.15 18.44
N LEU A 682 12.47 -13.92 18.57
CA LEU A 682 13.51 -14.91 18.27
C LEU A 682 14.06 -15.53 19.57
N VAL A 683 14.03 -16.86 19.65
CA VAL A 683 14.83 -17.61 20.62
C VAL A 683 16.11 -18.06 19.93
N HIS A 684 17.24 -17.43 20.28
CA HIS A 684 18.53 -17.82 19.72
C HIS A 684 19.08 -19.09 20.41
N VAL A 685 19.71 -20.01 19.68
CA VAL A 685 20.22 -21.27 20.26
C VAL A 685 21.20 -21.04 21.42
N SER A 686 21.92 -19.90 21.43
CA SER A 686 22.82 -19.56 22.54
C SER A 686 22.13 -19.21 23.87
N SER A 687 20.82 -18.91 23.87
CA SER A 687 20.06 -18.76 25.11
C SER A 687 19.63 -20.09 25.72
N LEU A 688 19.61 -21.17 24.92
CA LEU A 688 19.35 -22.54 25.37
C LEU A 688 20.61 -23.10 26.04
N LYS A 689 20.75 -22.86 27.35
CA LYS A 689 21.95 -23.25 28.13
C LYS A 689 21.90 -24.68 28.67
N ASP A 690 20.79 -25.35 28.44
CA ASP A 690 20.46 -26.68 28.96
C ASP A 690 21.06 -27.81 28.13
N ASP A 691 21.20 -27.62 26.81
CA ASP A 691 21.75 -28.66 25.93
C ASP A 691 22.44 -28.09 24.68
N TRP A 692 23.10 -28.97 23.92
CA TRP A 692 23.55 -28.67 22.56
C TRP A 692 22.50 -29.12 21.56
N TYR A 693 21.87 -28.16 20.90
CA TYR A 693 20.82 -28.38 19.91
C TYR A 693 21.39 -28.50 18.50
N GLU A 694 20.88 -29.49 17.76
CA GLU A 694 21.22 -29.73 16.36
C GLU A 694 20.02 -29.46 15.47
N TYR A 695 20.25 -28.70 14.40
CA TYR A 695 19.21 -28.35 13.44
C TYR A 695 18.98 -29.49 12.45
N ARG A 696 17.74 -30.00 12.40
CA ARG A 696 17.30 -31.02 11.47
C ARG A 696 16.43 -30.38 10.40
N ALA A 697 17.04 -30.01 9.28
CA ALA A 697 16.36 -29.28 8.19
C ALA A 697 15.13 -30.02 7.64
N ARG A 698 15.16 -31.36 7.51
CA ARG A 698 14.03 -32.15 6.99
C ARG A 698 12.79 -32.10 7.87
N HIS A 699 12.97 -31.97 9.18
CA HIS A 699 11.88 -32.01 10.16
C HIS A 699 11.56 -30.61 10.71
N SER A 700 12.20 -29.56 10.20
CA SER A 700 12.11 -28.18 10.69
C SER A 700 12.14 -28.11 12.22
N CYS A 701 13.12 -28.79 12.83
CA CYS A 701 13.23 -28.90 14.28
C CYS A 701 14.67 -28.75 14.80
N LEU A 702 14.77 -28.31 16.05
CA LEU A 702 16.02 -28.27 16.82
C LEU A 702 15.95 -29.32 17.91
N VAL A 703 16.86 -30.29 17.89
CA VAL A 703 16.85 -31.42 18.83
C VAL A 703 18.07 -31.37 19.75
N GLY A 704 17.81 -31.40 21.06
CA GLY A 704 18.86 -31.46 22.10
C GLY A 704 19.49 -32.84 22.17
N ARG A 705 20.83 -32.90 22.16
CA ARG A 705 21.58 -34.18 22.12
C ARG A 705 21.49 -35.00 23.41
N LYS A 706 21.39 -34.35 24.57
CA LYS A 706 21.37 -34.99 25.91
C LYS A 706 19.96 -35.12 26.46
N ASN A 707 19.18 -34.05 26.43
CA ASN A 707 17.83 -34.00 27.00
C ASN A 707 16.77 -34.58 26.04
N ARG A 708 17.09 -34.71 24.75
CA ARG A 708 16.17 -35.13 23.68
C ARG A 708 14.89 -34.30 23.60
N VAL A 709 14.96 -33.05 24.04
CA VAL A 709 13.91 -32.05 23.82
C VAL A 709 14.00 -31.61 22.36
N ALA A 710 12.87 -31.59 21.68
CA ALA A 710 12.74 -31.11 20.32
C ALA A 710 11.88 -29.84 20.31
N TYR A 711 12.38 -28.78 19.69
CA TYR A 711 11.60 -27.60 19.34
C TYR A 711 11.23 -27.70 17.87
N ARG A 712 9.95 -28.01 17.60
CA ARG A 712 9.45 -28.21 16.24
C ARG A 712 8.57 -27.05 15.81
N LEU A 713 8.50 -26.83 14.51
CA LEU A 713 7.49 -25.98 13.90
C LEU A 713 6.09 -26.42 14.34
N GLY A 714 5.29 -25.51 14.89
CA GLY A 714 3.95 -25.79 15.41
C GLY A 714 3.88 -26.19 16.89
N ASP A 715 5.02 -26.43 17.56
CA ASP A 715 5.02 -26.68 19.00
C ASP A 715 4.63 -25.40 19.76
N GLU A 716 3.89 -25.57 20.85
CA GLU A 716 3.65 -24.50 21.81
C GLU A 716 4.76 -24.44 22.85
N VAL A 717 5.20 -23.22 23.15
CA VAL A 717 6.29 -22.95 24.10
C VAL A 717 5.94 -21.78 25.01
N GLU A 718 6.47 -21.81 26.23
CA GLU A 718 6.45 -20.66 27.14
C GLU A 718 7.78 -19.91 27.04
N VAL A 719 7.69 -18.63 26.70
CA VAL A 719 8.81 -17.75 26.44
C VAL A 719 8.77 -16.52 27.33
N GLU A 720 9.93 -16.10 27.82
CA GLU A 720 10.15 -14.86 28.55
C GLU A 720 10.80 -13.82 27.63
N VAL A 721 10.32 -12.58 27.72
CA VAL A 721 10.88 -11.45 26.97
C VAL A 721 12.17 -10.98 27.65
N LYS A 722 13.31 -11.19 27.00
CA LYS A 722 14.62 -10.88 27.55
C LYS A 722 15.11 -9.48 27.18
N ASP A 723 15.00 -9.12 25.91
CA ASP A 723 15.46 -7.84 25.39
C ASP A 723 14.61 -7.41 24.19
N VAL A 724 14.51 -6.11 23.97
CA VAL A 724 13.74 -5.53 22.86
C VAL A 724 14.53 -4.39 22.23
N ASP A 725 15.01 -4.61 21.01
CA ASP A 725 15.53 -3.53 20.17
C ASP A 725 14.34 -2.82 19.53
N TYR A 726 13.98 -1.68 20.12
CA TYR A 726 12.82 -0.89 19.72
C TYR A 726 12.92 -0.39 18.27
N TYR A 727 14.08 0.13 17.84
CA TYR A 727 14.22 0.70 16.50
C TYR A 727 14.26 -0.37 15.41
N ARG A 728 14.87 -1.53 15.70
CA ARG A 728 14.87 -2.68 14.78
C ARG A 728 13.62 -3.55 14.86
N GLN A 729 12.76 -3.30 15.84
CA GLN A 729 11.57 -4.11 16.13
C GLN A 729 11.93 -5.58 16.36
N GLN A 730 13.11 -5.83 16.95
CA GLN A 730 13.60 -7.18 17.25
C GLN A 730 13.35 -7.51 18.71
N ILE A 731 12.71 -8.64 18.97
CA ILE A 731 12.39 -9.12 20.30
C ILE A 731 13.17 -10.40 20.55
N ASP A 732 14.06 -10.36 21.53
CA ASP A 732 14.82 -11.51 21.98
C ASP A 732 14.05 -12.23 23.08
N LEU A 733 13.78 -13.51 22.85
CA LEU A 733 13.04 -14.38 23.75
C LEU A 733 13.96 -15.45 24.37
N VAL A 734 13.56 -15.95 25.54
CA VAL A 734 14.19 -17.09 26.19
C VAL A 734 13.12 -18.10 26.57
N THR A 735 13.38 -19.38 26.31
CA THR A 735 12.48 -20.47 26.72
C THR A 735 12.47 -20.63 28.24
N VAL A 736 11.28 -20.64 28.82
CA VAL A 736 11.05 -20.97 30.24
C VAL A 736 10.66 -22.43 30.37
N SER A 737 9.71 -22.87 29.57
CA SER A 737 9.24 -24.26 29.52
C SER A 737 8.63 -24.57 28.14
N GLY A 738 8.55 -25.85 27.79
CA GLY A 738 7.99 -26.29 26.50
C GLY A 738 9.01 -26.99 25.60
N GLY A 739 8.54 -27.39 24.41
CA GLY A 739 9.21 -28.32 23.51
C GLY A 739 8.62 -29.73 23.61
N SER A 740 8.52 -30.42 22.48
CA SER A 740 8.04 -31.80 22.40
C SER A 740 9.16 -32.79 22.74
N SER A 741 8.81 -34.01 23.17
CA SER A 741 9.80 -35.09 23.22
C SER A 741 10.19 -35.48 21.81
N ALA A 742 11.50 -35.62 21.53
CA ALA A 742 11.97 -36.10 20.23
C ALA A 742 11.33 -37.47 19.90
N SER A 743 10.72 -37.58 18.71
CA SER A 743 10.19 -38.84 18.19
C SER A 743 11.34 -39.71 17.68
N TYR A 744 11.09 -41.01 17.52
CA TYR A 744 12.09 -41.93 16.95
C TYR A 744 12.63 -41.41 15.60
N ASP A 745 11.75 -40.86 14.77
CA ASP A 745 12.10 -40.27 13.47
C ASP A 745 13.02 -39.04 13.56
N ASP A 746 12.98 -38.26 14.66
CA ASP A 746 13.88 -37.11 14.83
C ASP A 746 15.29 -37.52 15.29
N LEU A 747 15.39 -38.75 15.82
CA LEU A 747 16.61 -39.33 16.37
C LEU A 747 17.34 -40.20 15.34
N GLU A 748 16.72 -40.52 14.21
CA GLU A 748 17.40 -41.19 13.10
C GLU A 748 18.41 -40.22 12.47
N GLU A 749 19.69 -40.60 12.51
CA GLU A 749 20.75 -39.92 11.77
C GLU A 749 20.62 -40.27 10.29
N ASP A 750 20.72 -39.27 9.42
CA ASP A 750 21.03 -39.49 8.00
C ASP A 750 22.38 -40.20 7.83
#